data_AF-A0A1C6SA71-F1
#
_entry.id   AF-A0A1C6SA71-F1
#
_cell.length_a   1.000
_cell.length_b   1.000
_cell.length_c   1.000
_cell.angle_alpha   90.00
_cell.angle_beta   90.00
_cell.angle_gamma   90.00
#
_symmetry.space_group_name_H-M   'P 1'
#
loop_
_entity.id
_entity.type
_entity.pdbx_description
1 polymer ?
#
loop_
_entity_poly.entity_id
_entity_poly.type
_entity_poly.pdbx_seq_one_letter_code
_entity_poly.pdbx_strand_id
1 'polypeptide(L)'
;MTKLVEQPHGDSHGGRGETVVPLRIRSQRLRSLRQRQLALLVVCAGALVAAIDGTAVYVALPDIQKDLGFTATTLAWVVNAYLIPFGGLLLLAGKLGDTFGAKRVFLAGLTLFTVASAVCGLADDPAVLVVARFLQGAGGALTTAVVLSMIVMMFPKRREQSRALGLYAFVASSGAAIGLLAGAALTQWLSWQWIFFVNVPVGALTIAAGLSLLDNVQETREREGIDWFGALALVAAMMLTVYTIAQSADHGWASSRTLLLGGAAVLLLAIFAFWQTRARHPLMPMSLLRRDNVGRSNLVLALMVAGPAAMFFLTSLYLRDVLGFTVIEAGFGFLPATVAVGVGSLKVAPRLLRRLEPRTVLAPAIVLLALGLLLLARIPADGNYVVDVLPAVLLMGTGSGLATPPLLQLALGGATTRDSGLRSGLINTTQQIGSAIGLAVLTPVAAAATADALGAGESTAAALTGGYRAAFLVGLGMTVASLLALLLLRSETAVAGPAARRSADVRKPVAAHRDPTGAEDADFLALGLGGTNMLAMLWSIAMGRRAVGLDLRGDPFINLMHWKGNRDLYHHLALLDRLLVERYGEDRLPQRGDGQRLVLHETFYLPSAEGGSGGRSDEILSGWHSDAYFAGLAESFHVIDDRWVDGRPNRAAGPLTLPEVSTDFDPTLVGRGMDEVLAEPQAFLIAAEELLILLRRYLEEMERMDLAAGLTPRCRIFLYHRVAQPAAGRWWDRWRSRTSRPAPEPGFQRGPDGRVRVRVEPVREVDHKGRIQRVRDTDLEVLDLGTPELVVIAEGVTGDDAARLGFRQEPVRIDHGDGRGPVVAQADYIFGLLGVYVHNNARRRISSMFDADGTEYWVRQAVIGHEDYAESAWTVVEVPDFERFDPIRKGMVRPGTSRRSAAYFGGYKKLIRDFFLEQASLLTGLSVPVLASTQSLSSPRLVTVVARKGVDAQVAPNVVVAGDSFGTGSFVSSSRAMVGLLGHACRVRDYWQERAEGAVPAEAIRRLADRIDEDTTAYLRISQADFAQPTARRADPAARERALEQARQHRRAIARFDPRDDWSRLQVFPGRLYMPGLPEISELPPELQSPAERRGDAPARPEPAVAGRS
;
A
#
# COMPACT_ATOMS: atom_id res chain seq x y z
N MET A 1 36.55 0.55 26.08
CA MET A 1 35.84 0.82 27.34
C MET A 1 35.58 2.32 27.31
N THR A 2 34.36 2.84 27.12
CA THR A 2 33.18 2.69 27.97
C THR A 2 31.90 2.86 27.14
N LYS A 3 30.86 2.11 27.54
CA LYS A 3 29.51 2.01 26.95
C LYS A 3 28.74 3.35 26.94
N LEU A 4 28.00 3.61 25.87
CA LEU A 4 26.79 4.45 25.74
C LEU A 4 25.89 3.67 24.75
N VAL A 5 24.76 2.98 25.02
CA VAL A 5 23.63 3.17 25.96
C VAL A 5 23.16 4.63 25.86
N GLU A 6 22.12 5.03 25.12
CA GLU A 6 20.82 4.45 24.76
C GLU A 6 20.39 4.83 23.32
N GLN A 7 19.57 3.98 22.68
CA GLN A 7 19.05 4.14 21.33
C GLN A 7 17.74 4.97 21.32
N PRO A 8 17.50 5.88 20.37
CA PRO A 8 16.18 6.50 20.21
C PRO A 8 15.23 5.58 19.42
N HIS A 9 14.15 5.14 20.09
CA HIS A 9 13.05 4.38 19.50
C HIS A 9 12.10 5.32 18.73
N GLY A 10 12.05 5.18 17.40
CA GLY A 10 11.07 5.86 16.56
C GLY A 10 9.77 5.08 16.49
N ASP A 11 8.76 5.51 17.25
CA ASP A 11 7.42 4.93 17.26
C ASP A 11 6.49 5.73 16.35
N SER A 12 6.29 5.27 15.11
CA SER A 12 5.12 5.68 14.33
C SER A 12 4.52 4.47 13.60
N HIS A 13 3.23 4.26 13.82
CA HIS A 13 2.44 3.21 13.18
C HIS A 13 1.72 3.84 11.99
N GLY A 14 2.05 3.46 10.76
CA GLY A 14 1.23 3.78 9.59
C GLY A 14 -0.16 3.16 9.70
N GLY A 15 -1.16 3.71 9.02
CA GLY A 15 -2.58 3.31 9.09
C GLY A 15 -2.90 1.82 8.79
N ARG A 16 -1.90 1.01 8.45
CA ARG A 16 -1.97 -0.46 8.34
C ARG A 16 -1.30 -1.24 9.48
N GLY A 17 -0.90 -0.58 10.57
CA GLY A 17 -0.09 -1.20 11.62
C GLY A 17 1.35 -1.48 11.15
N GLU A 18 1.81 -0.78 10.12
CA GLU A 18 3.20 -0.84 9.68
C GLU A 18 4.03 0.09 10.54
N THR A 19 5.06 -0.43 11.19
CA THR A 19 6.06 0.37 11.89
C THR A 19 6.85 1.16 10.83
N VAL A 20 6.71 2.48 10.79
CA VAL A 20 7.66 3.32 10.04
C VAL A 20 8.90 3.41 10.91
N VAL A 21 9.85 2.53 10.59
CA VAL A 21 11.19 2.52 11.16
C VAL A 21 11.79 3.93 11.03
N PRO A 22 12.48 4.48 12.04
CA PRO A 22 13.22 5.74 11.88
C PRO A 22 14.13 5.63 10.67
N LEU A 23 13.81 6.39 9.63
CA LEU A 23 14.50 6.34 8.36
C LEU A 23 15.83 7.09 8.51
N ARG A 24 16.88 6.38 8.93
CA ARG A 24 18.23 6.67 8.40
C ARG A 24 18.25 6.21 6.94
N ILE A 25 17.58 6.95 6.06
CA ILE A 25 17.72 6.78 4.61
C ILE A 25 18.67 7.87 4.14
N ARG A 26 19.88 7.46 3.72
CA ARG A 26 20.62 8.23 2.73
C ARG A 26 19.77 8.24 1.46
N SER A 27 19.41 9.44 0.99
CA SER A 27 18.68 9.71 -0.25
C SER A 27 19.04 8.74 -1.39
N GLN A 28 18.05 8.02 -1.92
CA GLN A 28 18.16 7.32 -3.22
C GLN A 28 17.26 8.06 -4.21
N ARG A 29 17.69 8.28 -5.45
CA ARG A 29 16.87 8.92 -6.50
C ARG A 29 15.77 7.95 -6.96
N LEU A 30 14.51 8.38 -7.02
CA LEU A 30 13.40 7.51 -7.49
C LEU A 30 13.45 7.57 -8.99
N ARG A 31 13.81 6.44 -9.54
CA ARG A 31 13.80 6.20 -10.95
C ARG A 31 12.38 6.32 -11.50
N SER A 32 12.23 6.98 -12.65
CA SER A 32 10.96 7.06 -13.38
C SER A 32 10.41 5.66 -13.66
N LEU A 33 9.10 5.52 -13.91
CA LEU A 33 8.49 4.22 -14.24
C LEU A 33 9.24 3.49 -15.37
N ARG A 34 9.75 4.24 -16.36
CA ARG A 34 10.58 3.70 -17.43
C ARG A 34 11.88 3.10 -16.91
N GLN A 35 12.58 3.80 -16.03
CA GLN A 35 13.82 3.30 -15.44
C GLN A 35 13.59 2.08 -14.54
N ARG A 36 12.47 2.00 -13.81
CA ARG A 36 12.09 0.79 -13.05
C ARG A 36 11.77 -0.40 -13.96
N GLN A 37 11.12 -0.14 -15.10
CA GLN A 37 10.89 -1.16 -16.12
C GLN A 37 12.19 -1.64 -16.78
N LEU A 38 13.14 -0.75 -17.05
CA LEU A 38 14.46 -1.13 -17.54
C LEU A 38 15.24 -1.95 -16.49
N ALA A 39 15.20 -1.53 -15.23
CA ALA A 39 15.79 -2.29 -14.14
C ALA A 39 15.13 -3.67 -13.95
N LEU A 40 13.82 -3.79 -14.21
CA LEU A 40 13.12 -5.08 -14.25
C LEU A 40 13.68 -5.97 -15.37
N LEU A 41 13.91 -5.41 -16.56
CA LEU A 41 14.54 -6.14 -17.66
C LEU A 41 15.94 -6.62 -17.29
N VAL A 42 16.73 -5.83 -16.55
CA VAL A 42 18.05 -6.23 -16.07
C VAL A 42 17.98 -7.43 -15.13
N VAL A 43 17.12 -7.37 -14.10
CA VAL A 43 17.02 -8.50 -13.13
C VAL A 43 16.43 -9.75 -13.78
N CYS A 44 15.49 -9.58 -14.72
CA CYS A 44 14.96 -10.67 -15.53
C CYS A 44 16.00 -11.25 -16.50
N ALA A 45 16.85 -10.44 -17.12
CA ALA A 45 17.92 -10.91 -17.99
C ALA A 45 18.94 -11.77 -17.22
N GLY A 46 19.33 -11.34 -16.02
CA GLY A 46 20.21 -12.14 -15.14
C GLY A 46 19.60 -13.50 -14.79
N ALA A 47 18.30 -13.53 -14.42
CA ALA A 47 17.59 -14.79 -14.15
C ALA A 47 17.43 -15.67 -15.41
N LEU A 48 17.19 -15.05 -16.57
CA LEU A 48 17.00 -15.76 -17.84
C LEU A 48 18.26 -16.49 -18.27
N VAL A 49 19.42 -15.83 -18.19
CA VAL A 49 20.73 -16.41 -18.57
C VAL A 49 21.04 -17.65 -17.73
N ALA A 50 20.80 -17.58 -16.42
CA ALA A 50 20.98 -18.73 -15.54
C ALA A 50 20.00 -19.89 -15.84
N ALA A 51 18.76 -19.56 -16.24
CA ALA A 51 17.76 -20.58 -16.60
C ALA A 51 18.09 -21.27 -17.94
N ILE A 52 18.52 -20.50 -18.95
CA ILE A 52 18.92 -21.00 -20.28
C ILE A 52 20.10 -21.97 -20.17
N ASP A 53 21.13 -21.58 -19.43
CA ASP A 53 22.36 -22.36 -19.30
C ASP A 53 22.13 -23.72 -18.61
N GLY A 54 21.15 -23.78 -17.71
CA GLY A 54 20.74 -25.02 -17.05
C GLY A 54 20.19 -26.08 -18.01
N THR A 55 19.72 -25.71 -19.20
CA THR A 55 19.13 -26.66 -20.17
C THR A 55 19.85 -26.73 -21.52
N ALA A 56 20.54 -25.67 -21.96
CA ALA A 56 21.27 -25.65 -23.22
C ALA A 56 22.33 -26.76 -23.31
N VAL A 57 22.95 -27.10 -22.17
CA VAL A 57 24.02 -28.10 -22.10
C VAL A 57 23.58 -29.51 -22.49
N TYR A 58 22.30 -29.88 -22.27
CA TYR A 58 21.82 -31.25 -22.54
C TYR A 58 21.97 -31.64 -24.02
N VAL A 59 21.82 -30.66 -24.93
CA VAL A 59 21.94 -30.90 -26.37
C VAL A 59 23.40 -31.06 -26.80
N ALA A 60 24.31 -30.41 -26.08
CA ALA A 60 25.74 -30.43 -26.34
C ALA A 60 26.49 -31.60 -25.68
N LEU A 61 25.86 -32.34 -24.77
CA LEU A 61 26.51 -33.42 -24.02
C LEU A 61 27.26 -34.44 -24.90
N PRO A 62 26.71 -34.92 -26.05
CA PRO A 62 27.44 -35.86 -26.89
C PRO A 62 28.74 -35.29 -27.46
N ASP A 63 28.72 -34.03 -27.90
CA ASP A 63 29.90 -33.36 -28.46
C ASP A 63 30.92 -33.04 -27.37
N ILE A 64 30.47 -32.57 -26.20
CA ILE A 64 31.31 -32.36 -25.02
C ILE A 64 32.01 -33.66 -24.61
N GLN A 65 31.27 -34.78 -24.63
CA GLN A 65 31.81 -36.09 -24.30
C GLN A 65 32.94 -36.48 -25.24
N LYS A 66 32.72 -36.29 -26.55
CA LYS A 66 33.66 -36.66 -27.60
C LYS A 66 34.92 -35.79 -27.58
N ASP A 67 34.76 -34.48 -27.41
CA ASP A 67 35.86 -33.52 -27.51
C ASP A 67 36.77 -33.53 -26.27
N LEU A 68 36.19 -33.68 -25.06
CA LEU A 68 36.93 -33.65 -23.80
C LEU A 68 37.24 -35.05 -23.24
N GLY A 69 36.74 -36.11 -23.86
CA GLY A 69 37.02 -37.50 -23.45
C GLY A 69 36.32 -37.92 -22.15
N PHE A 70 35.14 -37.36 -21.84
CA PHE A 70 34.36 -37.83 -20.69
C PHE A 70 33.92 -39.29 -20.86
N THR A 71 34.01 -40.06 -19.78
CA THR A 71 33.31 -41.35 -19.70
C THR A 71 31.80 -41.12 -19.52
N ALA A 72 30.97 -42.12 -19.84
CA ALA A 72 29.52 -42.01 -19.64
C ALA A 72 29.14 -41.64 -18.18
N THR A 73 29.90 -42.15 -17.20
CA THR A 73 29.71 -41.86 -15.77
C THR A 73 30.18 -40.47 -15.37
N THR A 74 31.26 -39.96 -15.97
CA THR A 74 31.81 -38.64 -15.64
C THR A 74 31.10 -37.50 -16.38
N LEU A 75 30.48 -37.78 -17.54
CA LEU A 75 29.70 -36.80 -18.31
C LEU A 75 28.52 -36.21 -17.52
N ALA A 76 27.89 -37.00 -16.66
CA ALA A 76 26.81 -36.54 -15.79
C ALA A 76 27.24 -35.38 -14.86
N TRP A 77 28.54 -35.27 -14.54
CA TRP A 77 29.07 -34.18 -13.73
C TRP A 77 29.04 -32.83 -14.44
N VAL A 78 29.02 -32.79 -15.78
CA VAL A 78 28.88 -31.53 -16.54
C VAL A 78 27.57 -30.82 -16.19
N VAL A 79 26.50 -31.59 -15.97
CA VAL A 79 25.18 -31.07 -15.57
C VAL A 79 25.11 -30.85 -14.06
N ASN A 80 25.49 -31.87 -13.29
CA ASN A 80 25.34 -31.86 -11.83
C ASN A 80 26.21 -30.82 -11.15
N ALA A 81 27.43 -30.57 -11.66
CA ALA A 81 28.32 -29.57 -11.09
C ALA A 81 27.70 -28.16 -11.10
N TYR A 82 26.80 -27.86 -12.03
CA TYR A 82 26.04 -26.61 -12.02
C TYR A 82 24.83 -26.65 -11.08
N LEU A 83 24.00 -27.70 -11.18
CA LEU A 83 22.73 -27.77 -10.46
C LEU A 83 22.91 -27.84 -8.94
N ILE A 84 23.98 -28.49 -8.47
CA ILE A 84 24.28 -28.65 -7.04
C ILE A 84 24.50 -27.29 -6.34
N PRO A 85 25.50 -26.48 -6.72
CA PRO A 85 25.69 -25.16 -6.11
C PRO A 85 24.54 -24.23 -6.48
N PHE A 86 23.93 -24.36 -7.66
CA PHE A 86 22.76 -23.58 -8.02
C PHE A 86 21.60 -23.80 -7.03
N GLY A 87 21.25 -25.05 -6.71
CA GLY A 87 20.17 -25.37 -5.76
C GLY A 87 20.56 -25.13 -4.30
N GLY A 88 21.73 -25.62 -3.90
CA GLY A 88 22.17 -25.65 -2.49
C GLY A 88 22.56 -24.27 -1.93
N LEU A 89 22.96 -23.32 -2.78
CA LEU A 89 23.37 -21.98 -2.34
C LEU A 89 22.24 -20.94 -2.41
N LEU A 90 21.05 -21.25 -2.90
CA LEU A 90 19.94 -20.27 -3.02
C LEU A 90 19.50 -19.68 -1.68
N LEU A 91 19.41 -20.50 -0.62
CA LEU A 91 19.09 -20.00 0.73
C LEU A 91 20.20 -19.09 1.27
N LEU A 92 21.45 -19.52 1.11
CA LEU A 92 22.61 -18.72 1.50
C LEU A 92 22.64 -17.39 0.74
N ALA A 93 22.44 -17.43 -0.57
CA ALA A 93 22.40 -16.26 -1.44
C ALA A 93 21.30 -15.28 -1.05
N GLY A 94 20.10 -15.78 -0.70
CA GLY A 94 19.01 -14.94 -0.18
C GLY A 94 19.41 -14.23 1.12
N LYS A 95 20.05 -14.96 2.06
CA LYS A 95 20.56 -14.38 3.33
C LYS A 95 21.72 -13.40 3.10
N LEU A 96 22.60 -13.69 2.14
CA LEU A 96 23.65 -12.76 1.70
C LEU A 96 23.02 -11.48 1.15
N GLY A 97 21.92 -11.59 0.39
CA GLY A 97 21.16 -10.45 -0.12
C GLY A 97 20.61 -9.56 1.01
N ASP A 98 20.05 -10.18 2.05
CA ASP A 98 19.55 -9.44 3.23
C ASP A 98 20.68 -8.80 4.06
N THR A 99 21.89 -9.36 4.02
CA THR A 99 23.03 -8.93 4.86
C THR A 99 23.95 -7.92 4.16
N PHE A 100 24.27 -8.14 2.89
CA PHE A 100 25.19 -7.32 2.10
C PHE A 100 24.48 -6.41 1.08
N GLY A 101 23.18 -6.60 0.89
CA GLY A 101 22.34 -5.85 -0.04
C GLY A 101 22.11 -6.58 -1.36
N ALA A 102 20.86 -6.60 -1.79
CA ALA A 102 20.40 -7.35 -2.97
C ALA A 102 21.17 -6.99 -4.26
N LYS A 103 21.44 -5.70 -4.54
CA LYS A 103 22.20 -5.27 -5.74
C LYS A 103 23.61 -5.86 -5.78
N ARG A 104 24.34 -5.83 -4.67
CA ARG A 104 25.73 -6.30 -4.61
C ARG A 104 25.81 -7.80 -4.84
N VAL A 105 24.89 -8.55 -4.23
CA VAL A 105 24.81 -10.01 -4.39
C VAL A 105 24.38 -10.38 -5.81
N PHE A 106 23.41 -9.66 -6.39
CA PHE A 106 23.01 -9.84 -7.79
C PHE A 106 24.18 -9.64 -8.75
N LEU A 107 24.88 -8.50 -8.65
CA LEU A 107 25.99 -8.17 -9.56
C LEU A 107 27.21 -9.06 -9.35
N ALA A 108 27.56 -9.38 -8.10
CA ALA A 108 28.66 -10.30 -7.80
C ALA A 108 28.36 -11.72 -8.32
N GLY A 109 27.14 -12.19 -8.12
CA GLY A 109 26.67 -13.47 -8.68
C GLY A 109 26.73 -13.49 -10.20
N LEU A 110 26.23 -12.44 -10.84
CA LEU A 110 26.20 -12.35 -12.29
C LEU A 110 27.61 -12.28 -12.87
N THR A 111 28.51 -11.52 -12.23
CA THR A 111 29.93 -11.46 -12.62
C THR A 111 30.59 -12.83 -12.51
N LEU A 112 30.38 -13.54 -11.38
CA LEU A 112 30.90 -14.89 -11.21
C LEU A 112 30.36 -15.85 -12.27
N PHE A 113 29.06 -15.78 -12.57
CA PHE A 113 28.43 -16.57 -13.61
C PHE A 113 29.06 -16.28 -14.98
N THR A 114 29.18 -15.01 -15.36
CA THR A 114 29.72 -14.59 -16.66
C THR A 114 31.18 -15.00 -16.85
N VAL A 115 32.02 -14.82 -15.82
CA VAL A 115 33.43 -15.26 -15.87
C VAL A 115 33.51 -16.78 -15.96
N ALA A 116 32.73 -17.50 -15.15
CA ALA A 116 32.70 -18.95 -15.19
C ALA A 116 32.21 -19.49 -16.55
N SER A 117 31.23 -18.84 -17.19
CA SER A 117 30.81 -19.16 -18.56
C SER A 117 31.94 -19.00 -19.58
N ALA A 118 32.74 -17.93 -19.47
CA ALA A 118 33.91 -17.77 -20.35
C ALA A 118 34.93 -18.90 -20.15
N VAL A 119 35.16 -19.33 -18.91
CA VAL A 119 36.04 -20.46 -18.60
C VAL A 119 35.45 -21.78 -19.13
N CYS A 120 34.14 -22.02 -19.03
CA CYS A 120 33.49 -23.20 -19.62
C CYS A 120 33.69 -23.27 -21.14
N GLY A 121 33.56 -22.14 -21.84
CA GLY A 121 33.78 -22.09 -23.29
C GLY A 121 35.23 -22.26 -23.71
N LEU A 122 36.19 -21.94 -22.83
CA LEU A 122 37.63 -22.12 -23.04
C LEU A 122 38.16 -23.47 -22.51
N ALA A 123 37.31 -24.30 -21.91
CA ALA A 123 37.74 -25.52 -21.27
C ALA A 123 38.27 -26.53 -22.30
N ASP A 124 39.50 -26.98 -22.08
CA ASP A 124 40.22 -28.01 -22.83
C ASP A 124 40.35 -29.33 -22.06
N ASP A 125 39.93 -29.35 -20.80
CA ASP A 125 40.01 -30.50 -19.90
C ASP A 125 38.68 -30.73 -19.13
N PRO A 126 38.26 -31.99 -18.92
CA PRO A 126 37.08 -32.35 -18.14
C PRO A 126 37.00 -31.72 -16.75
N ALA A 127 38.11 -31.68 -16.01
CA ALA A 127 38.11 -31.13 -14.65
C ALA A 127 37.95 -29.62 -14.66
N VAL A 128 38.58 -28.92 -15.63
CA VAL A 128 38.40 -27.48 -15.84
C VAL A 128 36.93 -27.16 -16.11
N LEU A 129 36.28 -27.91 -17.01
CA LEU A 129 34.86 -27.71 -17.30
C LEU A 129 34.00 -27.95 -16.06
N VAL A 130 34.23 -29.03 -15.30
CA VAL A 130 33.45 -29.35 -14.09
C VAL A 130 33.59 -28.27 -13.01
N VAL A 131 34.81 -27.77 -12.76
CA VAL A 131 35.06 -26.70 -11.78
C VAL A 131 34.40 -25.39 -12.23
N ALA A 132 34.53 -25.05 -13.52
CA ALA A 132 33.90 -23.86 -14.08
C ALA A 132 32.36 -23.94 -13.97
N ARG A 133 31.76 -25.11 -14.25
CA ARG A 133 30.33 -25.36 -14.07
C ARG A 133 29.89 -25.19 -12.61
N PHE A 134 30.72 -25.60 -11.65
CA PHE A 134 30.45 -25.38 -10.24
C PHE A 134 30.40 -23.90 -9.86
N LEU A 135 31.40 -23.13 -10.29
CA LEU A 135 31.41 -21.67 -10.10
C LEU A 135 30.26 -20.98 -10.82
N GLN A 136 29.91 -21.45 -12.01
CA GLN A 136 28.79 -20.95 -12.80
C GLN A 136 27.46 -21.15 -12.07
N GLY A 137 27.23 -22.34 -11.48
CA GLY A 137 26.04 -22.62 -10.68
C GLY A 137 25.97 -21.77 -9.41
N ALA A 138 27.11 -21.55 -8.74
CA ALA A 138 27.18 -20.65 -7.59
C ALA A 138 26.84 -19.19 -7.97
N GLY A 139 27.36 -18.70 -9.10
CA GLY A 139 27.01 -17.38 -9.64
C GLY A 139 25.53 -17.26 -9.99
N GLY A 140 24.96 -18.31 -10.59
CA GLY A 140 23.54 -18.39 -10.92
C GLY A 140 22.63 -18.34 -9.68
N ALA A 141 23.01 -19.03 -8.60
CA ALA A 141 22.29 -18.98 -7.32
C ALA A 141 22.30 -17.57 -6.72
N LEU A 142 23.48 -16.94 -6.65
CA LEU A 142 23.65 -15.59 -6.13
C LEU A 142 22.82 -14.56 -6.91
N THR A 143 22.81 -14.69 -8.24
CA THR A 143 22.04 -13.82 -9.12
C THR A 143 20.54 -13.99 -8.88
N THR A 144 20.03 -15.22 -8.89
CA THR A 144 18.59 -15.51 -8.93
C THR A 144 17.92 -15.34 -7.56
N ALA A 145 18.64 -15.64 -6.46
CA ALA A 145 18.06 -15.67 -5.12
C ALA A 145 17.50 -14.31 -4.66
N VAL A 146 18.02 -13.20 -5.16
CA VAL A 146 17.63 -11.85 -4.74
C VAL A 146 16.62 -11.18 -5.68
N VAL A 147 16.38 -11.73 -6.87
CA VAL A 147 15.55 -11.08 -7.92
C VAL A 147 14.13 -10.77 -7.46
N LEU A 148 13.42 -11.74 -6.86
CA LEU A 148 12.04 -11.50 -6.41
C LEU A 148 11.98 -10.41 -5.34
N SER A 149 12.96 -10.38 -4.43
CA SER A 149 13.04 -9.33 -3.40
C SER A 149 13.26 -7.95 -4.04
N MET A 150 14.12 -7.86 -5.05
CA MET A 150 14.38 -6.63 -5.81
C MET A 150 13.12 -6.17 -6.55
N ILE A 151 12.40 -7.08 -7.20
CA ILE A 151 11.14 -6.76 -7.89
C ILE A 151 10.11 -6.21 -6.90
N VAL A 152 9.95 -6.84 -5.74
CA VAL A 152 9.01 -6.39 -4.70
C VAL A 152 9.37 -4.99 -4.19
N MET A 153 10.66 -4.71 -4.01
CA MET A 153 11.14 -3.40 -3.56
C MET A 153 11.02 -2.31 -4.65
N MET A 154 11.25 -2.65 -5.92
CA MET A 154 11.17 -1.72 -7.04
C MET A 154 9.74 -1.31 -7.40
N PHE A 155 8.77 -2.20 -7.16
CA PHE A 155 7.35 -1.99 -7.52
C PHE A 155 6.44 -2.06 -6.28
N PRO A 156 6.33 -0.97 -5.49
CA PRO A 156 5.49 -0.95 -4.29
C PRO A 156 3.98 -0.95 -4.60
N LYS A 157 3.58 -0.46 -5.78
CA LYS A 157 2.18 -0.46 -6.23
C LYS A 157 1.77 -1.88 -6.63
N ARG A 158 0.76 -2.47 -5.97
CA ARG A 158 0.26 -3.84 -6.25
C ARG A 158 0.02 -4.14 -7.75
N ARG A 159 -0.48 -3.15 -8.50
CA ARG A 159 -0.74 -3.27 -9.94
C ARG A 159 0.54 -3.44 -10.75
N GLU A 160 1.59 -2.70 -10.41
CA GLU A 160 2.88 -2.76 -11.11
C GLU A 160 3.66 -4.00 -10.65
N GLN A 161 3.62 -4.29 -9.35
CA GLN A 161 4.23 -5.46 -8.75
C GLN A 161 3.71 -6.76 -9.36
N SER A 162 2.39 -6.91 -9.53
CA SER A 162 1.79 -8.11 -10.15
C SER A 162 2.21 -8.27 -11.61
N ARG A 163 2.39 -7.18 -12.37
CA ARG A 163 2.92 -7.23 -13.74
C ARG A 163 4.40 -7.63 -13.76
N ALA A 164 5.19 -7.08 -12.84
CA ALA A 164 6.61 -7.37 -12.73
C ALA A 164 6.87 -8.82 -12.31
N LEU A 165 6.11 -9.33 -11.33
CA LEU A 165 6.12 -10.74 -10.95
C LEU A 165 5.63 -11.64 -12.10
N GLY A 166 4.66 -11.18 -12.89
CA GLY A 166 4.23 -11.87 -14.11
C GLY A 166 5.37 -12.01 -15.14
N LEU A 167 6.15 -10.94 -15.35
CA LEU A 167 7.31 -10.99 -16.25
C LEU A 167 8.40 -11.92 -15.73
N TYR A 168 8.71 -11.86 -14.44
CA TYR A 168 9.64 -12.80 -13.83
C TYR A 168 9.16 -14.25 -13.96
N ALA A 169 7.87 -14.52 -13.70
CA ALA A 169 7.30 -15.86 -13.84
C ALA A 169 7.40 -16.39 -15.27
N PHE A 170 7.15 -15.53 -16.27
CA PHE A 170 7.37 -15.87 -17.68
C PHE A 170 8.83 -16.24 -17.95
N VAL A 171 9.78 -15.40 -17.52
CA VAL A 171 11.21 -15.64 -17.70
C VAL A 171 11.65 -16.94 -17.03
N ALA A 172 11.29 -17.14 -15.77
CA ALA A 172 11.67 -18.32 -15.00
C ALA A 172 11.15 -19.63 -15.61
N SER A 173 9.92 -19.60 -16.16
CA SER A 173 9.29 -20.78 -16.75
C SER A 173 9.70 -21.05 -18.19
N SER A 174 10.04 -20.01 -18.95
CA SER A 174 10.37 -20.11 -20.38
C SER A 174 11.83 -20.44 -20.65
N GLY A 175 12.72 -20.20 -19.67
CA GLY A 175 14.17 -20.38 -19.82
C GLY A 175 14.57 -21.78 -20.28
N ALA A 176 13.88 -22.83 -19.81
CA ALA A 176 14.17 -24.21 -20.19
C ALA A 176 14.01 -24.49 -21.69
N ALA A 177 12.88 -24.08 -22.27
CA ALA A 177 12.58 -24.26 -23.69
C ALA A 177 13.45 -23.37 -24.58
N ILE A 178 13.67 -22.12 -24.17
CA ILE A 178 14.58 -21.21 -24.85
C ILE A 178 16.00 -21.78 -24.85
N GLY A 179 16.44 -22.36 -23.73
CA GLY A 179 17.77 -22.96 -23.60
C GLY A 179 17.96 -24.21 -24.46
N LEU A 180 16.97 -25.11 -24.56
CA LEU A 180 17.06 -26.26 -25.46
C LEU A 180 17.15 -25.84 -26.94
N LEU A 181 16.32 -24.87 -27.36
CA LEU A 181 16.34 -24.36 -28.74
C LEU A 181 17.62 -23.60 -29.06
N ALA A 182 18.03 -22.69 -28.18
CA ALA A 182 19.26 -21.93 -28.34
C ALA A 182 20.48 -22.86 -28.31
N GLY A 183 20.52 -23.81 -27.37
CA GLY A 183 21.58 -24.82 -27.27
C GLY A 183 21.69 -25.68 -28.51
N ALA A 184 20.56 -26.18 -29.04
CA ALA A 184 20.54 -26.95 -30.28
C ALA A 184 21.04 -26.14 -31.48
N ALA A 185 20.55 -24.91 -31.66
CA ALA A 185 20.97 -24.04 -32.76
C ALA A 185 22.45 -23.67 -32.66
N LEU A 186 22.93 -23.28 -31.47
CA LEU A 186 24.32 -22.90 -31.25
C LEU A 186 25.27 -24.09 -31.43
N THR A 187 24.91 -25.26 -30.91
CA THR A 187 25.74 -26.48 -31.04
C THR A 187 25.80 -26.93 -32.50
N GLN A 188 24.67 -26.91 -33.22
CA GLN A 188 24.61 -27.36 -34.61
C GLN A 188 25.28 -26.39 -35.60
N TRP A 189 25.11 -25.07 -35.41
CA TRP A 189 25.58 -24.07 -36.39
C TRP A 189 26.98 -23.54 -36.10
N LEU A 190 27.43 -23.59 -34.85
CA LEU A 190 28.74 -23.09 -34.43
C LEU A 190 29.54 -24.24 -33.81
N SER A 191 29.44 -24.41 -32.50
CA SER A 191 30.06 -25.49 -31.72
C SER A 191 29.52 -25.47 -30.29
N TRP A 192 29.76 -26.53 -29.52
CA TRP A 192 29.25 -26.61 -28.14
C TRP A 192 29.79 -25.50 -27.23
N GLN A 193 31.01 -24.98 -27.46
CA GLN A 193 31.59 -23.92 -26.63
C GLN A 193 30.75 -22.63 -26.66
N TRP A 194 30.04 -22.37 -27.77
CA TRP A 194 29.22 -21.17 -27.93
C TRP A 194 27.98 -21.14 -27.04
N ILE A 195 27.53 -22.28 -26.51
CA ILE A 195 26.47 -22.32 -25.50
C ILE A 195 26.91 -21.61 -24.21
N PHE A 196 28.22 -21.54 -23.95
CA PHE A 196 28.78 -20.81 -22.82
C PHE A 196 29.21 -19.40 -23.20
N PHE A 197 29.83 -19.21 -24.37
CA PHE A 197 30.27 -17.89 -24.81
C PHE A 197 29.13 -16.90 -25.01
N VAL A 198 27.93 -17.35 -25.39
CA VAL A 198 26.75 -16.48 -25.55
C VAL A 198 26.36 -15.76 -24.24
N ASN A 199 26.69 -16.34 -23.08
CA ASN A 199 26.41 -15.74 -21.78
C ASN A 199 27.34 -14.55 -21.48
N VAL A 200 28.52 -14.49 -22.10
CA VAL A 200 29.53 -13.45 -21.85
C VAL A 200 29.05 -12.05 -22.26
N PRO A 201 28.63 -11.80 -23.53
CA PRO A 201 28.15 -10.48 -23.93
C PRO A 201 26.85 -10.10 -23.23
N VAL A 202 25.93 -11.05 -23.01
CA VAL A 202 24.66 -10.78 -22.30
C VAL A 202 24.92 -10.44 -20.83
N GLY A 203 25.81 -11.19 -20.17
CA GLY A 203 26.25 -10.94 -18.81
C GLY A 203 26.92 -9.58 -18.65
N ALA A 204 27.89 -9.26 -19.52
CA ALA A 204 28.57 -7.97 -19.51
C ALA A 204 27.60 -6.78 -19.69
N LEU A 205 26.67 -6.88 -20.65
CA LEU A 205 25.64 -5.86 -20.88
C LEU A 205 24.71 -5.72 -19.66
N THR A 206 24.29 -6.84 -19.08
CA THR A 206 23.41 -6.85 -17.90
C THR A 206 24.12 -6.31 -16.66
N ILE A 207 25.42 -6.56 -16.49
CA ILE A 207 26.24 -5.99 -15.41
C ILE A 207 26.36 -4.47 -15.59
N ALA A 208 26.72 -4.01 -16.80
CA ALA A 208 26.84 -2.58 -17.09
C ALA A 208 25.51 -1.83 -16.88
N ALA A 209 24.41 -2.42 -17.38
CA ALA A 209 23.06 -1.92 -17.15
C ALA A 209 22.69 -1.98 -15.67
N GLY A 210 23.04 -3.04 -14.94
CA GLY A 210 22.73 -3.18 -13.52
C GLY A 210 23.50 -2.25 -12.60
N LEU A 211 24.76 -1.92 -12.93
CA LEU A 211 25.54 -0.92 -12.23
C LEU A 211 24.86 0.45 -12.26
N SER A 212 24.33 0.83 -13.44
CA SER A 212 23.65 2.11 -13.68
C SER A 212 22.17 2.11 -13.31
N LEU A 213 21.45 0.98 -13.40
CA LEU A 213 19.99 0.87 -13.27
C LEU A 213 19.47 0.35 -11.92
N LEU A 214 20.29 -0.36 -11.14
CA LEU A 214 19.88 -0.91 -9.84
C LEU A 214 20.38 -0.03 -8.69
N ASP A 215 19.69 -0.01 -7.54
CA ASP A 215 20.05 0.81 -6.38
C ASP A 215 20.54 -0.03 -5.17
N ASN A 216 21.41 0.55 -4.33
CA ASN A 216 21.96 -0.12 -3.13
C ASN A 216 21.03 0.06 -1.92
N VAL A 217 19.88 -0.62 -1.89
CA VAL A 217 18.79 -0.38 -0.93
C VAL A 217 19.15 -0.65 0.56
N GLN A 218 20.27 -1.31 0.87
CA GLN A 218 20.49 -1.95 2.19
C GLN A 218 21.87 -1.69 2.85
N GLU A 219 22.37 -0.45 2.88
CA GLU A 219 23.71 -0.17 3.44
C GLU A 219 23.76 0.11 4.96
N THR A 220 22.64 0.24 5.68
CA THR A 220 22.61 0.76 7.07
C THR A 220 22.31 -0.26 8.19
N ARG A 221 22.46 -1.57 7.98
CA ARG A 221 22.16 -2.58 9.02
C ARG A 221 23.39 -3.12 9.75
N GLU A 222 23.22 -3.38 11.06
CA GLU A 222 24.11 -4.26 11.83
C GLU A 222 24.19 -5.61 11.10
N ARG A 223 25.40 -6.00 10.69
CA ARG A 223 25.67 -7.25 9.97
C ARG A 223 25.35 -8.43 10.89
N GLU A 224 24.17 -9.02 10.74
CA GLU A 224 23.90 -10.34 11.32
C GLU A 224 24.88 -11.37 10.71
N GLY A 225 25.36 -12.31 11.52
CA GLY A 225 26.29 -13.35 11.05
C GLY A 225 25.66 -14.29 10.00
N ILE A 226 26.50 -14.97 9.23
CA ILE A 226 26.11 -15.94 8.21
C ILE A 226 26.33 -17.36 8.74
N ASP A 227 25.35 -18.24 8.55
CA ASP A 227 25.46 -19.65 8.90
C ASP A 227 26.15 -20.45 7.78
N TRP A 228 27.47 -20.31 7.72
CA TRP A 228 28.34 -21.04 6.79
C TRP A 228 28.27 -22.56 7.01
N PHE A 229 28.12 -23.01 8.26
CA PHE A 229 28.00 -24.42 8.57
C PHE A 229 26.71 -25.01 7.99
N GLY A 230 25.57 -24.34 8.21
CA GLY A 230 24.30 -24.73 7.61
C GLY A 230 24.36 -24.74 6.07
N ALA A 231 25.03 -23.74 5.47
CA ALA A 231 25.20 -23.70 4.01
C ALA A 231 26.01 -24.90 3.50
N LEU A 232 27.14 -25.18 4.16
CA LEU A 232 28.01 -26.29 3.80
C LEU A 232 27.29 -27.64 3.99
N ALA A 233 26.55 -27.81 5.09
CA ALA A 233 25.76 -29.01 5.34
C ALA A 233 24.69 -29.24 4.27
N LEU A 234 24.00 -28.18 3.83
CA LEU A 234 23.00 -28.25 2.78
C LEU A 234 23.61 -28.60 1.42
N VAL A 235 24.70 -27.93 1.03
CA VAL A 235 25.40 -28.22 -0.23
C VAL A 235 25.98 -29.63 -0.23
N ALA A 236 26.60 -30.05 0.88
CA ALA A 236 27.13 -31.40 1.03
C ALA A 236 26.02 -32.46 0.97
N ALA A 237 24.87 -32.19 1.61
CA ALA A 237 23.70 -33.06 1.52
C ALA A 237 23.20 -33.18 0.07
N MET A 238 23.10 -32.07 -0.67
CA MET A 238 22.69 -32.08 -2.08
C MET A 238 23.70 -32.80 -2.97
N MET A 239 25.00 -32.55 -2.79
CA MET A 239 26.08 -33.27 -3.48
C MET A 239 25.96 -34.77 -3.26
N LEU A 240 25.84 -35.19 -2.00
CA LEU A 240 25.78 -36.60 -1.65
C LEU A 240 24.49 -37.26 -2.16
N THR A 241 23.37 -36.54 -2.15
CA THR A 241 22.10 -37.01 -2.71
C THR A 241 22.23 -37.26 -4.22
N VAL A 242 22.72 -36.27 -4.97
CA VAL A 242 22.91 -36.38 -6.42
C VAL A 242 23.93 -37.48 -6.76
N TYR A 243 25.03 -37.56 -6.00
CA TYR A 243 26.02 -38.61 -6.15
C TYR A 243 25.44 -40.01 -5.89
N THR A 244 24.61 -40.16 -4.85
CA THR A 244 23.92 -41.43 -4.54
C THR A 244 23.01 -41.85 -5.68
N ILE A 245 22.22 -40.91 -6.24
CA ILE A 245 21.33 -41.18 -7.36
C ILE A 245 22.13 -41.57 -8.60
N ALA A 246 23.20 -40.83 -8.92
CA ALA A 246 24.07 -41.16 -10.05
C ALA A 246 24.69 -42.56 -9.90
N GLN A 247 25.18 -42.89 -8.69
CA GLN A 247 25.84 -44.17 -8.44
C GLN A 247 24.86 -45.35 -8.42
N SER A 248 23.58 -45.09 -8.17
CA SER A 248 22.52 -46.11 -8.18
C SER A 248 22.35 -46.77 -9.56
N ALA A 249 22.69 -46.08 -10.64
CA ALA A 249 22.68 -46.64 -11.99
C ALA A 249 23.74 -47.73 -12.18
N ASP A 250 24.93 -47.58 -11.59
CA ASP A 250 26.04 -48.53 -11.73
C ASP A 250 25.97 -49.69 -10.72
N HIS A 251 25.53 -49.40 -9.49
CA HIS A 251 25.61 -50.38 -8.37
C HIS A 251 24.22 -50.92 -7.97
N GLY A 252 23.14 -50.38 -8.54
CA GLY A 252 21.77 -50.71 -8.14
C GLY A 252 21.33 -50.00 -6.85
N TRP A 253 20.02 -49.83 -6.71
CA TRP A 253 19.39 -49.15 -5.57
C TRP A 253 19.54 -49.92 -4.24
N ALA A 254 19.59 -51.25 -4.29
CA ALA A 254 19.67 -52.11 -3.11
C ALA A 254 21.11 -52.42 -2.65
N SER A 255 22.15 -51.87 -3.31
CA SER A 255 23.53 -52.11 -2.86
C SER A 255 23.79 -51.45 -1.53
N SER A 256 24.63 -52.09 -0.71
CA SER A 256 25.10 -51.54 0.56
C SER A 256 25.73 -50.15 0.39
N ARG A 257 26.43 -49.92 -0.73
CA ARG A 257 27.04 -48.63 -1.08
C ARG A 257 25.98 -47.54 -1.31
N THR A 258 24.97 -47.80 -2.13
CA THR A 258 23.89 -46.83 -2.41
C THR A 258 23.10 -46.52 -1.13
N LEU A 259 22.78 -47.54 -0.33
CA LEU A 259 22.06 -47.36 0.95
C LEU A 259 22.88 -46.56 1.97
N LEU A 260 24.19 -46.78 2.05
CA LEU A 260 25.06 -46.08 2.99
C LEU A 260 25.26 -44.61 2.60
N LEU A 261 25.45 -44.33 1.30
CA LEU A 261 25.52 -42.96 0.77
C LEU A 261 24.18 -42.23 0.92
N GLY A 262 23.06 -42.90 0.64
CA GLY A 262 21.72 -42.36 0.83
C GLY A 262 21.40 -42.07 2.31
N GLY A 263 21.75 -43.00 3.20
CA GLY A 263 21.63 -42.82 4.66
C GLY A 263 22.46 -41.64 5.16
N ALA A 264 23.68 -41.48 4.66
CA ALA A 264 24.53 -40.33 4.98
C ALA A 264 23.97 -39.01 4.43
N ALA A 265 23.35 -39.00 3.25
CA ALA A 265 22.68 -37.81 2.70
C ALA A 265 21.48 -37.39 3.57
N VAL A 266 20.64 -38.34 3.98
CA VAL A 266 19.53 -38.11 4.90
C VAL A 266 20.03 -37.61 6.26
N LEU A 267 21.13 -38.18 6.76
CA LEU A 267 21.76 -37.73 8.01
C LEU A 267 22.27 -36.29 7.90
N LEU A 268 22.90 -35.89 6.79
CA LEU A 268 23.35 -34.51 6.57
C LEU A 268 22.17 -33.52 6.50
N LEU A 269 21.06 -33.90 5.86
CA LEU A 269 19.82 -33.09 5.87
C LEU A 269 19.24 -32.98 7.28
N ALA A 270 19.26 -34.06 8.06
CA ALA A 270 18.80 -34.06 9.45
C ALA A 270 19.69 -33.18 10.33
N ILE A 271 21.01 -33.24 10.15
CA ILE A 271 21.99 -32.36 10.82
C ILE A 271 21.71 -30.91 10.45
N PHE A 272 21.49 -30.60 9.17
CA PHE A 272 21.12 -29.27 8.72
C PHE A 272 19.85 -28.78 9.42
N ALA A 273 18.76 -29.56 9.35
CA ALA A 273 17.48 -29.19 9.96
C ALA A 273 17.59 -28.98 11.48
N PHE A 274 18.31 -29.86 12.17
CA PHE A 274 18.58 -29.73 13.60
C PHE A 274 19.43 -28.49 13.91
N TRP A 275 20.48 -28.25 13.14
CA TRP A 275 21.34 -27.08 13.30
C TRP A 275 20.57 -25.77 13.11
N GLN A 276 19.65 -25.71 12.15
CA GLN A 276 18.77 -24.54 11.95
C GLN A 276 17.92 -24.20 13.19
N THR A 277 17.67 -25.16 14.10
CA THR A 277 16.95 -24.88 15.37
C THR A 277 17.83 -24.32 16.48
N ARG A 278 19.16 -24.47 16.38
CA ARG A 278 20.14 -24.04 17.41
C ARG A 278 21.05 -22.89 16.98
N ALA A 279 21.23 -22.67 15.69
CA ALA A 279 22.09 -21.63 15.16
C ALA A 279 21.66 -20.24 15.65
N ARG A 280 22.63 -19.38 15.99
CA ARG A 280 22.35 -17.98 16.38
C ARG A 280 21.81 -17.14 15.22
N HIS A 281 22.24 -17.47 14.00
CA HIS A 281 21.82 -16.79 12.76
C HIS A 281 21.46 -17.83 11.69
N PRO A 282 20.35 -18.59 11.86
CA PRO A 282 20.00 -19.69 10.95
C PRO A 282 19.77 -19.17 9.52
N LEU A 283 20.15 -19.97 8.53
CA LEU A 283 19.77 -19.74 7.13
C LEU A 283 18.25 -19.76 6.95
N MET A 284 17.54 -20.65 7.65
CA MET A 284 16.09 -20.76 7.59
C MET A 284 15.50 -20.79 9.01
N PRO A 285 15.15 -19.65 9.61
CA PRO A 285 14.51 -19.62 10.92
C PRO A 285 13.15 -20.32 10.85
N MET A 286 12.96 -21.36 11.67
CA MET A 286 11.71 -22.14 11.70
C MET A 286 10.46 -21.31 12.03
N SER A 287 10.65 -20.16 12.69
CA SER A 287 9.58 -19.17 12.91
C SER A 287 9.01 -18.59 11.62
N LEU A 288 9.80 -18.53 10.53
CA LEU A 288 9.34 -18.08 9.21
C LEU A 288 8.35 -19.06 8.59
N LEU A 289 8.60 -20.37 8.71
CA LEU A 289 7.70 -21.41 8.22
C LEU A 289 6.38 -21.47 9.00
N ARG A 290 6.40 -21.04 10.28
CA ARG A 290 5.21 -20.99 11.16
C ARG A 290 4.33 -19.75 10.93
N ARG A 291 4.77 -18.73 10.17
CA ARG A 291 3.98 -17.53 9.86
C ARG A 291 2.90 -17.81 8.81
N ASP A 292 1.78 -17.09 8.90
CA ASP A 292 0.43 -17.50 8.49
C ASP A 292 0.21 -18.06 7.08
N ASN A 293 1.10 -17.84 6.09
CA ASN A 293 1.03 -18.53 4.79
C ASN A 293 2.37 -18.97 4.19
N VAL A 294 3.54 -18.62 4.75
CA VAL A 294 4.85 -18.84 4.09
C VAL A 294 5.18 -20.33 3.93
N GLY A 295 5.07 -21.12 5.01
CA GLY A 295 5.33 -22.57 4.94
C GLY A 295 4.31 -23.30 4.07
N ARG A 296 3.04 -22.90 4.13
CA ARG A 296 1.94 -23.49 3.35
C ARG A 296 2.08 -23.20 1.85
N SER A 297 2.42 -21.96 1.48
CA SER A 297 2.66 -21.57 0.09
C SER A 297 3.88 -22.29 -0.49
N ASN A 298 4.94 -22.50 0.31
CA ASN A 298 6.09 -23.31 -0.12
C ASN A 298 5.74 -24.79 -0.26
N LEU A 299 4.87 -25.36 0.57
CA LEU A 299 4.39 -26.73 0.38
C LEU A 299 3.61 -26.89 -0.93
N VAL A 300 2.69 -25.96 -1.21
CA VAL A 300 1.94 -25.92 -2.48
C VAL A 300 2.91 -25.81 -3.65
N LEU A 301 3.89 -24.91 -3.57
CA LEU A 301 4.92 -24.71 -4.59
C LEU A 301 5.76 -25.96 -4.82
N ALA A 302 6.23 -26.62 -3.76
CA ALA A 302 7.01 -27.85 -3.87
C ALA A 302 6.25 -28.93 -4.64
N LEU A 303 5.00 -29.19 -4.28
CA LEU A 303 4.15 -30.20 -4.93
C LEU A 303 3.74 -29.79 -6.35
N MET A 304 3.43 -28.51 -6.55
CA MET A 304 3.03 -27.95 -7.85
C MET A 304 4.15 -28.04 -8.87
N VAL A 305 5.41 -27.93 -8.43
CA VAL A 305 6.57 -28.03 -9.30
C VAL A 305 7.03 -29.49 -9.44
N ALA A 306 7.01 -30.28 -8.36
CA ALA A 306 7.46 -31.67 -8.38
C ALA A 306 6.66 -32.57 -9.36
N GLY A 307 5.33 -32.47 -9.39
CA GLY A 307 4.51 -33.30 -10.28
C GLY A 307 4.79 -33.06 -11.77
N PRO A 308 4.74 -31.80 -12.24
CA PRO A 308 5.10 -31.42 -13.60
C PRO A 308 6.59 -31.49 -13.96
N ALA A 309 7.52 -31.57 -13.00
CA ALA A 309 8.96 -31.45 -13.27
C ALA A 309 9.49 -32.48 -14.27
N ALA A 310 9.04 -33.74 -14.18
CA ALA A 310 9.46 -34.78 -15.09
C ALA A 310 8.79 -34.70 -16.47
N MET A 311 7.79 -33.82 -16.65
CA MET A 311 7.09 -33.70 -17.93
C MET A 311 8.00 -33.26 -19.06
N PHE A 312 8.75 -32.17 -18.90
CA PHE A 312 9.65 -31.71 -19.97
C PHE A 312 10.66 -32.78 -20.36
N PHE A 313 11.20 -33.51 -19.37
CA PHE A 313 12.16 -34.58 -19.60
C PHE A 313 11.52 -35.79 -20.30
N LEU A 314 10.51 -36.40 -19.69
CA LEU A 314 9.88 -37.63 -20.19
C LEU A 314 9.10 -37.41 -21.49
N THR A 315 8.43 -36.26 -21.66
CA THR A 315 7.78 -35.91 -22.93
C THR A 315 8.81 -35.67 -24.03
N SER A 316 9.97 -35.09 -23.72
CA SER A 316 11.06 -34.99 -24.70
C SER A 316 11.62 -36.35 -25.10
N LEU A 317 11.73 -37.30 -24.16
CA LEU A 317 12.15 -38.68 -24.48
C LEU A 317 11.09 -39.41 -25.31
N TYR A 318 9.80 -39.25 -24.99
CA TYR A 318 8.72 -39.80 -25.80
C TYR A 318 8.75 -39.26 -27.24
N LEU A 319 8.93 -37.94 -27.42
CA LEU A 319 9.02 -37.34 -28.76
C LEU A 319 10.20 -37.91 -29.56
N ARG A 320 11.34 -38.15 -28.92
CA ARG A 320 12.55 -38.63 -29.59
C ARG A 320 12.57 -40.14 -29.79
N ASP A 321 12.38 -40.90 -28.71
CA ASP A 321 12.62 -42.34 -28.67
C ASP A 321 11.39 -43.15 -29.12
N VAL A 322 10.20 -42.55 -29.11
CA VAL A 322 8.95 -43.19 -29.57
C VAL A 322 8.46 -42.57 -30.88
N LEU A 323 8.37 -41.24 -30.96
CA LEU A 323 7.87 -40.55 -32.16
C LEU A 323 8.96 -40.21 -33.20
N GLY A 324 10.23 -40.44 -32.89
CA GLY A 324 11.33 -40.25 -33.83
C GLY A 324 11.67 -38.79 -34.14
N PHE A 325 11.24 -37.83 -33.31
CA PHE A 325 11.53 -36.41 -33.52
C PHE A 325 13.03 -36.15 -33.34
N THR A 326 13.57 -35.26 -34.16
CA THR A 326 14.89 -34.69 -33.92
C THR A 326 14.89 -33.80 -32.67
N VAL A 327 16.07 -33.48 -32.15
CA VAL A 327 16.22 -32.60 -30.97
C VAL A 327 15.59 -31.23 -31.20
N ILE A 328 15.72 -30.69 -32.43
CA ILE A 328 15.14 -29.40 -32.80
C ILE A 328 13.62 -29.48 -32.87
N GLU A 329 13.07 -30.51 -33.52
CA GLU A 329 11.61 -30.72 -33.61
C GLU A 329 10.98 -30.90 -32.22
N ALA A 330 11.63 -31.66 -31.33
CA ALA A 330 11.19 -31.78 -29.94
C ALA A 330 11.20 -30.42 -29.22
N GLY A 331 12.24 -29.59 -29.45
CA GLY A 331 12.30 -28.22 -28.94
C GLY A 331 11.17 -27.32 -29.45
N PHE A 332 10.89 -27.35 -30.76
CA PHE A 332 9.75 -26.65 -31.36
C PHE A 332 8.41 -27.15 -30.79
N GLY A 333 8.35 -28.44 -30.45
CA GLY A 333 7.21 -29.06 -29.77
C GLY A 333 6.85 -28.44 -28.41
N PHE A 334 7.76 -27.73 -27.75
CA PHE A 334 7.49 -27.04 -26.49
C PHE A 334 7.27 -25.51 -26.61
N LEU A 335 7.44 -24.92 -27.80
CA LEU A 335 7.12 -23.50 -28.02
C LEU A 335 5.67 -23.14 -27.68
N PRO A 336 4.65 -23.96 -28.02
CA PRO A 336 3.27 -23.67 -27.64
C PRO A 336 3.08 -23.55 -26.12
N ALA A 337 3.75 -24.38 -25.31
CA ALA A 337 3.75 -24.24 -23.86
C ALA A 337 4.36 -22.91 -23.42
N THR A 338 5.50 -22.52 -24.01
CA THR A 338 6.19 -21.26 -23.70
C THR A 338 5.30 -20.04 -23.99
N VAL A 339 4.62 -20.05 -25.13
CA VAL A 339 3.64 -19.00 -25.49
C VAL A 339 2.46 -19.00 -24.52
N ALA A 340 1.92 -20.17 -24.17
CA ALA A 340 0.83 -20.31 -23.21
C ALA A 340 1.21 -19.80 -21.82
N VAL A 341 2.44 -20.09 -21.35
CA VAL A 341 2.98 -19.54 -20.11
C VAL A 341 3.07 -18.02 -20.18
N GLY A 342 3.59 -17.46 -21.26
CA GLY A 342 3.70 -16.02 -21.45
C GLY A 342 2.34 -15.32 -21.46
N VAL A 343 1.36 -15.85 -22.20
CA VAL A 343 0.00 -15.32 -22.21
C VAL A 343 -0.63 -15.45 -20.82
N GLY A 344 -0.50 -16.61 -20.17
CA GLY A 344 -0.98 -16.86 -18.82
C GLY A 344 -0.42 -15.88 -17.79
N SER A 345 0.90 -15.74 -17.74
CA SER A 345 1.61 -14.97 -16.71
C SER A 345 1.67 -13.46 -16.95
N LEU A 346 1.77 -13.00 -18.20
CA LEU A 346 1.88 -11.58 -18.54
C LEU A 346 0.53 -10.90 -18.78
N LYS A 347 -0.44 -11.65 -19.33
CA LYS A 347 -1.72 -11.08 -19.79
C LYS A 347 -2.90 -11.53 -18.94
N VAL A 348 -3.04 -12.82 -18.64
CA VAL A 348 -4.27 -13.36 -18.04
C VAL A 348 -4.21 -13.26 -16.51
N ALA A 349 -3.18 -13.79 -15.87
CA ALA A 349 -3.02 -13.77 -14.41
C ALA A 349 -3.04 -12.33 -13.85
N PRO A 350 -2.30 -11.33 -14.40
CA PRO A 350 -2.36 -9.96 -13.88
C PRO A 350 -3.70 -9.26 -14.14
N ARG A 351 -4.57 -9.78 -15.02
CA ARG A 351 -5.95 -9.29 -15.20
C ARG A 351 -6.90 -9.98 -14.21
N LEU A 352 -6.77 -11.29 -14.04
CA LEU A 352 -7.56 -12.05 -13.07
C LEU A 352 -7.27 -11.60 -11.65
N LEU A 353 -6.01 -11.40 -11.29
CA LEU A 353 -5.58 -10.91 -9.97
C LEU A 353 -5.98 -9.45 -9.67
N ARG A 354 -6.50 -8.71 -10.65
CA ARG A 354 -7.15 -7.41 -10.38
C ARG A 354 -8.56 -7.56 -9.86
N ARG A 355 -9.22 -8.67 -10.18
CA ARG A 355 -10.66 -8.89 -9.92
C ARG A 355 -10.90 -10.03 -8.93
N LEU A 356 -9.95 -10.95 -8.80
CA LEU A 356 -10.06 -12.19 -8.02
C LEU A 356 -8.90 -12.30 -7.03
N GLU A 357 -9.14 -12.96 -5.90
CA GLU A 357 -8.08 -13.26 -4.93
C GLU A 357 -7.09 -14.29 -5.50
N PRO A 358 -5.80 -14.27 -5.08
CA PRO A 358 -4.76 -15.14 -5.62
C PRO A 358 -5.13 -16.63 -5.66
N ARG A 359 -5.88 -17.10 -4.68
CA ARG A 359 -6.30 -18.51 -4.58
C ARG A 359 -7.33 -18.93 -5.60
N THR A 360 -8.27 -18.05 -5.88
CA THR A 360 -9.34 -18.30 -6.86
C THR A 360 -8.75 -18.41 -8.26
N VAL A 361 -7.60 -17.79 -8.50
CA VAL A 361 -6.82 -17.95 -9.75
C VAL A 361 -5.94 -19.19 -9.71
N LEU A 362 -5.32 -19.48 -8.56
CA LEU A 362 -4.39 -20.59 -8.39
C LEU A 362 -5.04 -21.98 -8.48
N ALA A 363 -6.24 -22.16 -7.91
CA ALA A 363 -6.95 -23.45 -7.95
C ALA A 363 -7.26 -23.95 -9.38
N PRO A 364 -7.93 -23.18 -10.26
CA PRO A 364 -8.16 -23.61 -11.64
C PRO A 364 -6.85 -23.77 -12.41
N ALA A 365 -5.80 -23.01 -12.09
CA ALA A 365 -4.49 -23.16 -12.72
C ALA A 365 -3.83 -24.51 -12.41
N ILE A 366 -3.92 -24.98 -11.15
CA ILE A 366 -3.44 -26.31 -10.75
C ILE A 366 -4.29 -27.43 -11.37
N VAL A 367 -5.60 -27.20 -11.55
CA VAL A 367 -6.46 -28.15 -12.28
C VAL A 367 -6.01 -28.28 -13.74
N LEU A 368 -5.64 -27.19 -14.41
CA LEU A 368 -5.11 -27.25 -15.78
C LEU A 368 -3.81 -28.07 -15.84
N LEU A 369 -2.91 -27.91 -14.85
CA LEU A 369 -1.69 -28.74 -14.74
C LEU A 369 -2.03 -30.22 -14.58
N ALA A 370 -2.97 -30.56 -13.71
CA ALA A 370 -3.43 -31.92 -13.49
C ALA A 370 -4.07 -32.52 -14.76
N LEU A 371 -4.90 -31.76 -15.48
CA LEU A 371 -5.50 -32.22 -16.73
C LEU A 371 -4.45 -32.46 -17.81
N GLY A 372 -3.42 -31.61 -17.91
CA GLY A 372 -2.30 -31.83 -18.82
C GLY A 372 -1.54 -33.13 -18.53
N LEU A 373 -1.21 -33.39 -17.27
CA LEU A 373 -0.59 -34.65 -16.85
C LEU A 373 -1.50 -35.87 -17.07
N LEU A 374 -2.81 -35.72 -16.88
CA LEU A 374 -3.78 -36.78 -17.15
C LEU A 374 -3.85 -37.14 -18.65
N LEU A 375 -3.74 -36.15 -19.55
CA LEU A 375 -3.66 -36.41 -20.98
C LEU A 375 -2.34 -37.11 -21.33
N LEU A 376 -1.21 -36.66 -20.76
CA LEU A 376 0.08 -37.31 -20.95
C LEU A 376 0.10 -38.75 -20.42
N ALA A 377 -0.62 -39.03 -19.32
CA ALA A 377 -0.80 -40.38 -18.80
C ALA A 377 -1.56 -41.34 -19.74
N ARG A 378 -2.10 -40.84 -20.87
CA ARG A 378 -2.86 -41.61 -21.86
C ARG A 378 -2.21 -41.66 -23.25
N ILE A 379 -0.99 -41.13 -23.41
CA ILE A 379 -0.32 -41.04 -24.73
C ILE A 379 -0.16 -42.42 -25.40
N PRO A 380 -0.54 -42.62 -26.68
CA PRO A 380 -0.39 -43.90 -27.38
C PRO A 380 1.08 -44.28 -27.65
N ALA A 381 1.37 -45.53 -28.04
CA ALA A 381 2.71 -45.90 -28.51
C ALA A 381 2.94 -45.48 -29.98
N ASP A 382 1.86 -45.22 -30.72
CA ASP A 382 1.77 -44.72 -32.09
C ASP A 382 1.17 -43.29 -32.13
N GLY A 383 1.46 -42.49 -31.10
CA GLY A 383 0.78 -41.23 -30.88
C GLY A 383 1.07 -40.15 -31.93
N ASN A 384 0.13 -39.22 -32.07
CA ASN A 384 0.27 -38.04 -32.91
C ASN A 384 0.55 -36.81 -32.04
N TYR A 385 1.57 -36.01 -32.40
CA TYR A 385 1.92 -34.81 -31.63
C TYR A 385 0.74 -33.83 -31.47
N VAL A 386 -0.06 -33.59 -32.51
CA VAL A 386 -1.16 -32.60 -32.48
C VAL A 386 -2.32 -33.07 -31.62
N VAL A 387 -2.59 -34.37 -31.57
CA VAL A 387 -3.75 -34.93 -30.85
C VAL A 387 -3.39 -35.30 -29.41
N ASP A 388 -2.23 -35.93 -29.21
CA ASP A 388 -1.88 -36.55 -27.93
C ASP A 388 -0.96 -35.68 -27.06
N VAL A 389 -0.10 -34.85 -27.67
CA VAL A 389 0.94 -34.11 -26.95
C VAL A 389 0.61 -32.61 -26.85
N LEU A 390 0.25 -31.97 -27.96
CA LEU A 390 0.01 -30.53 -28.04
C LEU A 390 -1.07 -30.03 -27.06
N PRO A 391 -2.24 -30.70 -26.90
CA PRO A 391 -3.25 -30.24 -25.95
C PRO A 391 -2.74 -30.33 -24.52
N ALA A 392 -1.97 -31.37 -24.18
CA ALA A 392 -1.39 -31.53 -22.86
C ALA A 392 -0.34 -30.45 -22.56
N VAL A 393 0.57 -30.20 -23.52
CA VAL A 393 1.60 -29.16 -23.43
C VAL A 393 0.97 -27.76 -23.27
N LEU A 394 -0.12 -27.46 -23.99
CA LEU A 394 -0.86 -26.20 -23.86
C LEU A 394 -1.54 -26.04 -22.49
N LEU A 395 -2.18 -27.09 -21.98
CA LEU A 395 -2.79 -27.09 -20.65
C LEU A 395 -1.73 -26.88 -19.56
N MET A 396 -0.59 -27.55 -19.70
CA MET A 396 0.51 -27.40 -18.74
C MET A 396 1.13 -26.01 -18.79
N GLY A 397 1.39 -25.47 -19.98
CA GLY A 397 1.89 -24.11 -20.12
C GLY A 397 0.92 -23.05 -19.57
N THR A 398 -0.37 -23.19 -19.87
CA THR A 398 -1.40 -22.28 -19.36
C THR A 398 -1.53 -22.37 -17.84
N GLY A 399 -1.55 -23.60 -17.30
CA GLY A 399 -1.58 -23.85 -15.87
C GLY A 399 -0.39 -23.24 -15.13
N SER A 400 0.84 -23.50 -15.60
CA SER A 400 2.07 -22.92 -15.04
C SER A 400 2.06 -21.38 -15.09
N GLY A 401 1.67 -20.80 -16.23
CA GLY A 401 1.60 -19.35 -16.40
C GLY A 401 0.57 -18.67 -15.51
N LEU A 402 -0.56 -19.33 -15.24
CA LEU A 402 -1.61 -18.82 -14.35
C LEU A 402 -1.32 -19.06 -12.86
N ALA A 403 -0.66 -20.16 -12.51
CA ALA A 403 -0.41 -20.55 -11.13
C ALA A 403 0.78 -19.82 -10.50
N THR A 404 1.84 -19.57 -11.28
CA THR A 404 3.10 -19.05 -10.74
C THR A 404 2.97 -17.64 -10.15
N PRO A 405 2.39 -16.64 -10.83
CA PRO A 405 2.27 -15.28 -10.26
C PRO A 405 1.48 -15.19 -8.95
N PRO A 406 0.26 -15.77 -8.79
CA PRO A 406 -0.46 -15.73 -7.52
C PRO A 406 0.27 -16.47 -6.40
N LEU A 407 0.97 -17.56 -6.72
CA LEU A 407 1.71 -18.32 -5.73
C LEU A 407 2.94 -17.56 -5.22
N LEU A 408 3.68 -16.89 -6.10
CA LEU A 408 4.76 -15.97 -5.72
C LEU A 408 4.22 -14.82 -4.85
N GLN A 409 3.06 -14.26 -5.21
CA GLN A 409 2.41 -13.21 -4.42
C GLN A 409 2.01 -13.69 -3.02
N LEU A 410 1.47 -14.91 -2.89
CA LEU A 410 1.11 -15.52 -1.60
C LEU A 410 2.34 -15.88 -0.76
N ALA A 411 3.44 -16.33 -1.39
CA ALA A 411 4.67 -16.68 -0.70
C ALA A 411 5.45 -15.46 -0.20
N LEU A 412 5.36 -14.33 -0.93
CA LEU A 412 5.96 -13.05 -0.57
C LEU A 412 5.02 -12.13 0.23
N GLY A 413 3.75 -12.53 0.43
CA GLY A 413 2.75 -11.77 1.17
C GLY A 413 3.22 -11.40 2.59
N GLY A 414 3.18 -10.11 2.92
CA GLY A 414 3.65 -9.61 4.22
C GLY A 414 5.16 -9.78 4.47
N ALA A 415 5.97 -9.86 3.41
CA ALA A 415 7.42 -9.79 3.52
C ALA A 415 7.83 -8.37 3.96
N THR A 416 8.66 -8.29 4.98
CA THR A 416 9.30 -7.05 5.41
C THR A 416 10.60 -6.85 4.63
N THR A 417 11.17 -5.65 4.65
CA THR A 417 12.53 -5.40 4.14
C THR A 417 13.62 -6.17 4.91
N ARG A 418 13.29 -6.92 5.97
CA ARG A 418 14.22 -7.75 6.76
C ARG A 418 14.26 -9.21 6.35
N ASP A 419 13.21 -9.72 5.71
CA ASP A 419 13.08 -11.14 5.36
C ASP A 419 12.72 -11.37 3.89
N SER A 420 12.78 -10.33 3.04
CA SER A 420 12.43 -10.42 1.62
C SER A 420 13.44 -11.24 0.80
N GLY A 421 14.75 -11.06 1.02
CA GLY A 421 15.80 -11.85 0.37
C GLY A 421 15.76 -13.31 0.80
N LEU A 422 15.60 -13.56 2.10
CA LEU A 422 15.40 -14.90 2.66
C LEU A 422 14.16 -15.61 2.10
N ARG A 423 13.00 -14.93 2.03
CA ARG A 423 11.78 -15.52 1.45
C ARG A 423 11.94 -15.80 -0.04
N SER A 424 12.60 -14.91 -0.78
CA SER A 424 12.95 -15.10 -2.18
C SER A 424 13.89 -16.30 -2.39
N GLY A 425 14.93 -16.43 -1.55
CA GLY A 425 15.83 -17.58 -1.53
C GLY A 425 15.08 -18.88 -1.23
N LEU A 426 14.16 -18.87 -0.26
CA LEU A 426 13.33 -20.02 0.09
C LEU A 426 12.44 -20.45 -1.07
N ILE A 427 11.76 -19.51 -1.74
CA ILE A 427 10.90 -19.79 -2.89
C ILE A 427 11.70 -20.47 -4.01
N ASN A 428 12.86 -19.92 -4.39
CA ASN A 428 13.70 -20.50 -5.44
C ASN A 428 14.23 -21.87 -5.05
N THR A 429 14.66 -22.03 -3.80
CA THR A 429 15.14 -23.32 -3.26
C THR A 429 14.03 -24.36 -3.31
N THR A 430 12.81 -24.01 -2.90
CA THR A 430 11.64 -24.87 -2.96
C THR A 430 11.30 -25.29 -4.39
N GLN A 431 11.40 -24.39 -5.36
CA GLN A 431 11.21 -24.75 -6.78
C GLN A 431 12.27 -25.75 -7.25
N GLN A 432 13.54 -25.50 -6.96
CA GLN A 432 14.62 -26.36 -7.44
C GLN A 432 14.63 -27.74 -6.78
N ILE A 433 14.50 -27.77 -5.46
CA ILE A 433 14.41 -29.03 -4.70
C ILE A 433 13.12 -29.78 -5.08
N GLY A 434 11.99 -29.08 -5.20
CA GLY A 434 10.72 -29.67 -5.66
C GLY A 434 10.85 -30.31 -7.03
N SER A 435 11.42 -29.60 -8.01
CA SER A 435 11.69 -30.14 -9.35
C SER A 435 12.58 -31.38 -9.32
N ALA A 436 13.69 -31.31 -8.58
CA ALA A 436 14.66 -32.39 -8.50
C ALA A 436 14.07 -33.65 -7.85
N ILE A 437 13.31 -33.50 -6.76
CA ILE A 437 12.61 -34.62 -6.11
C ILE A 437 11.57 -35.21 -7.07
N GLY A 438 10.80 -34.37 -7.76
CA GLY A 438 9.85 -34.82 -8.78
C GLY A 438 10.50 -35.72 -9.82
N LEU A 439 11.57 -35.24 -10.45
CA LEU A 439 12.30 -36.02 -11.44
C LEU A 439 12.92 -37.31 -10.85
N ALA A 440 13.52 -37.22 -9.67
CA ALA A 440 14.17 -38.37 -9.01
C ALA A 440 13.18 -39.48 -8.61
N VAL A 441 11.91 -39.14 -8.38
CA VAL A 441 10.85 -40.13 -8.11
C VAL A 441 10.26 -40.67 -9.41
N LEU A 442 10.00 -39.79 -10.38
CA LEU A 442 9.27 -40.14 -11.59
C LEU A 442 10.11 -40.92 -12.61
N THR A 443 11.41 -40.63 -12.73
CA THR A 443 12.30 -41.32 -13.67
C THR A 443 12.51 -42.81 -13.32
N PRO A 444 12.78 -43.20 -12.06
CA PRO A 444 12.86 -44.62 -11.69
C PRO A 444 11.53 -45.36 -11.85
N VAL A 445 10.39 -44.70 -11.58
CA VAL A 445 9.06 -45.27 -11.82
C VAL A 445 8.88 -45.59 -13.31
N ALA A 446 9.26 -44.66 -14.20
CA ALA A 446 9.23 -44.92 -15.64
C ALA A 446 10.15 -46.08 -16.02
N ALA A 447 11.39 -46.07 -15.54
CA ALA A 447 12.37 -47.11 -15.86
C ALA A 447 11.95 -48.51 -15.38
N ALA A 448 11.42 -48.62 -14.17
CA ALA A 448 10.94 -49.89 -13.62
C ALA A 448 9.76 -50.43 -14.42
N ALA A 449 8.76 -49.59 -14.70
CA ALA A 449 7.60 -50.00 -15.50
C ALA A 449 7.99 -50.37 -16.95
N THR A 450 8.97 -49.68 -17.55
CA THR A 450 9.53 -50.08 -18.85
C THR A 450 10.27 -51.42 -18.77
N ALA A 451 11.08 -51.66 -17.73
CA ALA A 451 11.79 -52.92 -17.56
C ALA A 451 10.83 -54.10 -17.37
N ASP A 452 9.77 -53.93 -16.58
CA ASP A 452 8.72 -54.94 -16.37
C ASP A 452 7.99 -55.26 -17.69
N ALA A 453 7.63 -54.25 -18.47
CA ALA A 453 6.96 -54.43 -19.77
C ALA A 453 7.87 -55.10 -20.82
N LEU A 454 9.16 -54.75 -20.85
CA LEU A 454 10.15 -55.44 -21.68
C LEU A 454 10.31 -56.91 -21.24
N GLY A 455 10.33 -57.18 -19.93
CA GLY A 455 10.36 -58.53 -19.37
C GLY A 455 9.11 -59.35 -19.71
N ALA A 456 7.97 -58.69 -19.91
CA ALA A 456 6.71 -59.29 -20.37
C ALA A 456 6.64 -59.49 -21.90
N GLY A 457 7.66 -59.06 -22.66
CA GLY A 457 7.75 -59.26 -24.10
C GLY A 457 7.10 -58.17 -24.97
N GLU A 458 6.79 -57.00 -24.42
CA GLU A 458 6.28 -55.87 -25.20
C GLU A 458 7.37 -55.24 -26.11
N SER A 459 6.95 -54.54 -27.17
CA SER A 459 7.88 -53.81 -28.04
C SER A 459 8.54 -52.64 -27.29
N THR A 460 9.77 -52.26 -27.66
CA THR A 460 10.50 -51.17 -27.00
C THR A 460 9.70 -49.86 -26.93
N ALA A 461 9.00 -49.51 -28.03
CA ALA A 461 8.15 -48.32 -28.08
C ALA A 461 6.95 -48.42 -27.11
N ALA A 462 6.30 -49.59 -27.03
CA ALA A 462 5.19 -49.81 -26.11
C ALA A 462 5.65 -49.79 -24.64
N ALA A 463 6.78 -50.43 -24.33
CA ALA A 463 7.35 -50.47 -22.99
C ALA A 463 7.82 -49.09 -22.49
N LEU A 464 8.46 -48.29 -23.35
CA LEU A 464 8.83 -46.90 -23.03
C LEU A 464 7.59 -46.05 -22.78
N THR A 465 6.57 -46.17 -23.64
CA THR A 465 5.30 -45.45 -23.50
C THR A 465 4.60 -45.83 -22.19
N GLY A 466 4.54 -47.12 -21.85
CA GLY A 466 3.99 -47.62 -20.59
C GLY A 466 4.70 -47.03 -19.37
N GLY A 467 6.04 -46.97 -19.41
CA GLY A 467 6.85 -46.34 -18.36
C GLY A 467 6.55 -44.85 -18.19
N TYR A 468 6.49 -44.10 -19.30
CA TYR A 468 6.16 -42.67 -19.26
C TYR A 468 4.74 -42.43 -18.71
N ARG A 469 3.75 -43.23 -19.11
CA ARG A 469 2.38 -43.15 -18.55
C ARG A 469 2.36 -43.37 -17.04
N ALA A 470 3.07 -44.38 -16.55
CA ALA A 470 3.16 -44.66 -15.11
C ALA A 470 3.74 -43.47 -14.34
N ALA A 471 4.81 -42.85 -14.86
CA ALA A 471 5.38 -41.65 -14.27
C ALA A 471 4.40 -40.45 -14.31
N PHE A 472 3.70 -40.22 -15.42
CA PHE A 472 2.70 -39.13 -15.49
C PHE A 472 1.54 -39.33 -14.52
N LEU A 473 1.11 -40.57 -14.24
CA LEU A 473 0.10 -40.87 -13.22
C LEU A 473 0.59 -40.53 -11.80
N VAL A 474 1.84 -40.85 -11.47
CA VAL A 474 2.42 -40.46 -10.17
C VAL A 474 2.56 -38.93 -10.08
N GLY A 475 3.01 -38.27 -11.14
CA GLY A 475 3.08 -36.81 -11.21
C GLY A 475 1.72 -36.13 -11.09
N LEU A 476 0.67 -36.73 -11.66
CA LEU A 476 -0.72 -36.32 -11.47
C LEU A 476 -1.12 -36.41 -9.99
N GLY A 477 -0.79 -37.51 -9.31
CA GLY A 477 -1.02 -37.66 -7.87
C GLY A 477 -0.36 -36.55 -7.03
N MET A 478 0.89 -36.19 -7.34
CA MET A 478 1.60 -35.08 -6.69
C MET A 478 0.92 -33.72 -6.95
N THR A 479 0.44 -33.49 -8.18
CA THR A 479 -0.25 -32.25 -8.55
C THR A 479 -1.63 -32.15 -7.88
N VAL A 480 -2.37 -33.25 -7.78
CA VAL A 480 -3.61 -33.33 -7.00
C VAL A 480 -3.33 -33.09 -5.51
N ALA A 481 -2.23 -33.62 -4.98
CA ALA A 481 -1.82 -33.31 -3.61
C ALA A 481 -1.50 -31.81 -3.42
N SER A 482 -0.94 -31.12 -4.43
CA SER A 482 -0.79 -29.66 -4.42
C SER A 482 -2.14 -28.95 -4.35
N LEU A 483 -3.12 -29.40 -5.14
CA LEU A 483 -4.50 -28.86 -5.12
C LEU A 483 -5.14 -29.03 -3.73
N LEU A 484 -4.94 -30.20 -3.09
CA LEU A 484 -5.41 -30.43 -1.72
C LEU A 484 -4.65 -29.57 -0.71
N ALA A 485 -3.34 -29.36 -0.89
CA ALA A 485 -2.54 -28.49 -0.05
C ALA A 485 -2.99 -27.02 -0.13
N LEU A 486 -3.67 -26.59 -1.21
CA LEU A 486 -4.31 -25.26 -1.26
C LEU A 486 -5.35 -25.07 -0.16
N LEU A 487 -6.02 -26.14 0.28
CA LEU A 487 -7.00 -26.08 1.37
C LEU A 487 -6.35 -25.70 2.71
N LEU A 488 -5.04 -25.97 2.85
CA LEU A 488 -4.26 -25.60 4.03
C LEU A 488 -3.94 -24.11 4.07
N LEU A 489 -3.87 -23.45 2.92
CA LEU A 489 -3.66 -22.02 2.84
C LEU A 489 -4.85 -21.31 3.56
N ARG A 490 -4.63 -20.26 4.36
CA ARG A 490 -5.72 -19.44 5.00
C ARG A 490 -6.12 -18.18 4.24
N SER A 491 -7.37 -18.00 3.82
CA SER A 491 -7.72 -16.97 2.81
C SER A 491 -7.26 -15.63 3.30
N GLU A 492 -6.26 -15.06 2.62
CA GLU A 492 -6.00 -13.63 2.74
C GLU A 492 -7.08 -12.97 1.90
N THR A 493 -8.28 -12.91 2.47
CA THR A 493 -9.18 -11.82 2.10
C THR A 493 -8.33 -10.56 2.17
N ALA A 494 -8.22 -9.89 1.03
CA ALA A 494 -7.41 -8.69 0.89
C ALA A 494 -8.10 -7.50 1.57
N VAL A 495 -8.31 -7.60 2.87
CA VAL A 495 -8.27 -6.55 3.87
C VAL A 495 -7.86 -7.28 5.14
N ALA A 496 -6.84 -6.81 5.85
CA ALA A 496 -6.64 -7.19 7.23
C ALA A 496 -7.94 -6.92 8.00
N GLY A 497 -8.79 -7.94 8.13
CA GLY A 497 -9.98 -7.89 8.96
C GLY A 497 -9.53 -7.72 10.43
N PRO A 498 -10.28 -6.97 11.25
CA PRO A 498 -9.85 -6.59 12.62
C PRO A 498 -9.58 -7.76 13.57
N ALA A 499 -9.91 -9.00 13.17
CA ALA A 499 -9.76 -10.18 13.99
C ALA A 499 -8.32 -10.73 14.05
N ALA A 500 -7.49 -10.57 13.00
CA ALA A 500 -6.10 -11.06 12.99
C ALA A 500 -5.12 -10.13 13.73
N ARG A 501 -5.57 -8.93 14.12
CA ARG A 501 -4.86 -8.03 15.06
C ARG A 501 -5.24 -8.24 16.52
N ARG A 502 -5.97 -9.32 16.87
CA ARG A 502 -6.25 -9.64 18.28
C ARG A 502 -5.12 -10.37 18.99
N SER A 503 -4.08 -10.81 18.28
CA SER A 503 -3.02 -11.64 18.89
C SER A 503 -1.60 -11.38 18.38
N ALA A 504 -1.39 -10.41 17.50
CA ALA A 504 -0.08 -9.75 17.49
C ALA A 504 -0.07 -8.91 18.77
N ASP A 505 0.76 -9.28 19.73
CA ASP A 505 1.14 -8.38 20.82
C ASP A 505 1.32 -7.00 20.20
N VAL A 506 0.36 -6.11 20.44
CA VAL A 506 0.60 -4.68 20.40
C VAL A 506 1.73 -4.55 21.40
N ARG A 507 2.98 -4.51 20.90
CA ARG A 507 4.09 -4.01 21.70
C ARG A 507 3.53 -2.73 22.29
N LYS A 508 3.33 -2.75 23.61
CA LYS A 508 2.85 -1.60 24.36
C LYS A 508 3.59 -0.39 23.76
N PRO A 509 2.91 0.59 23.15
CA PRO A 509 3.55 1.88 23.01
C PRO A 509 3.72 2.30 24.46
N VAL A 510 4.91 2.04 24.99
CA VAL A 510 5.36 2.70 26.20
C VAL A 510 5.28 4.14 25.76
N ALA A 511 4.35 4.92 26.31
CA ALA A 511 4.52 6.36 26.31
C ALA A 511 5.86 6.54 27.05
N ALA A 512 6.96 6.51 26.29
CA ALA A 512 8.29 6.64 26.84
C ALA A 512 8.27 7.95 27.59
N HIS A 513 8.75 7.91 28.83
CA HIS A 513 8.89 9.06 29.70
C HIS A 513 9.52 10.19 28.87
N ARG A 514 8.71 11.16 28.40
CA ARG A 514 9.22 12.21 27.54
C ARG A 514 9.87 13.23 28.44
N ASP A 515 11.15 13.46 28.19
CA ASP A 515 11.92 14.52 28.84
C ASP A 515 11.12 15.85 28.80
N PRO A 516 10.84 16.51 29.93
CA PRO A 516 10.09 17.77 29.95
C PRO A 516 10.91 19.00 29.52
N THR A 517 12.21 18.85 29.22
CA THR A 517 13.14 19.96 28.97
C THR A 517 12.62 20.96 27.92
N GLY A 518 12.44 22.22 28.33
CA GLY A 518 11.97 23.29 27.46
C GLY A 518 10.46 23.30 27.16
N ALA A 519 9.66 22.43 27.81
CA ALA A 519 8.20 22.41 27.67
C ALA A 519 7.46 23.28 28.72
N GLU A 520 8.08 23.51 29.89
CA GLU A 520 7.51 24.33 30.95
C GLU A 520 7.64 25.83 30.64
N ASP A 521 6.56 26.58 30.92
CA ASP A 521 6.46 28.03 30.71
C ASP A 521 6.92 28.47 29.32
N ALA A 522 6.47 27.74 28.30
CA ALA A 522 6.72 28.09 26.91
C ALA A 522 6.07 29.44 26.54
N ASP A 523 6.67 30.14 25.57
CA ASP A 523 6.10 31.39 25.07
C ASP A 523 4.78 31.12 24.34
N PHE A 524 4.73 30.05 23.52
CA PHE A 524 3.56 29.65 22.75
C PHE A 524 3.16 28.20 23.06
N LEU A 525 1.88 27.96 23.38
CA LEU A 525 1.31 26.61 23.53
C LEU A 525 0.15 26.41 22.55
N ALA A 526 0.34 25.50 21.59
CA ALA A 526 -0.70 25.03 20.68
C ALA A 526 -1.41 23.80 21.24
N LEU A 527 -2.71 23.94 21.54
CA LEU A 527 -3.59 22.82 21.88
C LEU A 527 -4.35 22.38 20.63
N GLY A 528 -4.01 21.20 20.11
CA GLY A 528 -4.53 20.64 18.86
C GLY A 528 -3.66 20.98 17.65
N LEU A 529 -2.85 20.02 17.18
CA LEU A 529 -1.94 20.21 16.04
C LEU A 529 -2.64 20.04 14.67
N GLY A 530 -3.46 21.02 14.32
CA GLY A 530 -3.91 21.25 12.95
C GLY A 530 -2.99 22.19 12.17
N GLY A 531 -3.28 22.40 10.88
CA GLY A 531 -2.49 23.29 10.02
C GLY A 531 -2.36 24.71 10.58
N THR A 532 -3.45 25.30 11.08
CA THR A 532 -3.46 26.60 11.77
C THR A 532 -2.42 26.68 12.89
N ASN A 533 -2.46 25.72 13.82
CA ASN A 533 -1.58 25.74 14.98
C ASN A 533 -0.13 25.40 14.62
N MET A 534 0.11 24.50 13.67
CA MET A 534 1.48 24.20 13.22
C MET A 534 2.12 25.40 12.51
N LEU A 535 1.37 26.13 11.66
CA LEU A 535 1.86 27.39 11.10
C LEU A 535 2.05 28.47 12.18
N ALA A 536 1.14 28.59 13.15
CA ALA A 536 1.30 29.54 14.26
C ALA A 536 2.54 29.21 15.13
N MET A 537 2.86 27.93 15.32
CA MET A 537 4.11 27.51 15.95
C MET A 537 5.31 27.97 15.13
N LEU A 538 5.32 27.74 13.81
CA LEU A 538 6.42 28.19 12.95
C LEU A 538 6.59 29.72 12.96
N TRP A 539 5.49 30.48 12.93
CA TRP A 539 5.54 31.94 13.10
C TRP A 539 6.14 32.34 14.45
N SER A 540 5.71 31.71 15.53
CA SER A 540 6.24 31.97 16.88
C SER A 540 7.75 31.69 16.94
N ILE A 541 8.20 30.56 16.37
CA ILE A 541 9.61 30.19 16.30
C ILE A 541 10.40 31.18 15.43
N ALA A 542 9.88 31.58 14.28
CA ALA A 542 10.49 32.60 13.42
C ALA A 542 10.64 33.96 14.14
N MET A 543 9.75 34.26 15.09
CA MET A 543 9.82 35.43 15.96
C MET A 543 10.69 35.22 17.22
N GLY A 544 11.36 34.08 17.35
CA GLY A 544 12.28 33.76 18.44
C GLY A 544 11.63 33.23 19.71
N ARG A 545 10.38 32.74 19.62
CA ARG A 545 9.59 32.25 20.76
C ARG A 545 9.64 30.73 20.82
N ARG A 546 9.67 30.16 22.02
CA ARG A 546 9.59 28.71 22.24
C ARG A 546 8.16 28.24 22.10
N ALA A 547 7.95 27.21 21.28
CA ALA A 547 6.62 26.70 20.95
C ALA A 547 6.41 25.26 21.40
N VAL A 548 5.35 25.01 22.16
CA VAL A 548 4.93 23.66 22.57
C VAL A 548 3.66 23.29 21.84
N GLY A 549 3.61 22.10 21.27
CA GLY A 549 2.47 21.57 20.54
C GLY A 549 1.91 20.32 21.21
N LEU A 550 0.59 20.26 21.44
CA LEU A 550 -0.11 19.08 21.95
C LEU A 550 -1.03 18.50 20.88
N ASP A 551 -0.80 17.27 20.44
CA ASP A 551 -1.64 16.58 19.47
C ASP A 551 -2.67 15.68 20.16
N LEU A 552 -3.93 16.10 20.08
CA LEU A 552 -5.09 15.35 20.56
C LEU A 552 -5.84 14.61 19.45
N ARG A 553 -5.32 14.62 18.22
CA ARG A 553 -5.94 13.90 17.10
C ARG A 553 -5.51 12.44 17.14
N GLY A 554 -6.49 11.56 17.32
CA GLY A 554 -6.42 10.17 16.88
C GLY A 554 -6.31 10.23 15.38
N ASP A 555 -5.07 10.23 14.90
CA ASP A 555 -4.72 10.41 13.50
C ASP A 555 -5.02 11.84 12.98
N PRO A 556 -4.04 12.61 12.45
CA PRO A 556 -4.34 13.84 11.71
C PRO A 556 -5.05 13.55 10.37
N PHE A 557 -5.17 12.28 9.96
CA PHE A 557 -5.69 11.90 8.67
C PHE A 557 -7.22 11.99 8.61
N ILE A 558 -7.71 13.19 8.29
CA ILE A 558 -8.79 13.30 7.32
C ILE A 558 -8.23 12.73 6.02
N ASN A 559 -8.18 11.40 5.92
CA ASN A 559 -7.55 10.69 4.82
C ASN A 559 -8.11 11.24 3.51
N LEU A 560 -7.22 11.83 2.71
CA LEU A 560 -7.36 12.14 1.29
C LEU A 560 -8.04 13.46 0.88
N MET A 561 -8.51 14.36 1.77
CA MET A 561 -9.17 15.59 1.29
C MET A 561 -8.21 16.53 0.54
N HIS A 562 -8.61 17.01 -0.63
CA HIS A 562 -7.89 18.04 -1.38
C HIS A 562 -8.42 19.44 -1.03
N TRP A 563 -7.52 20.39 -0.85
CA TRP A 563 -7.84 21.80 -0.62
C TRP A 563 -7.55 22.63 -1.87
N LYS A 564 -8.39 23.64 -2.09
CA LYS A 564 -8.08 24.72 -3.02
C LYS A 564 -7.35 25.81 -2.24
N GLY A 565 -6.15 26.16 -2.68
CA GLY A 565 -5.25 27.11 -2.00
C GLY A 565 -5.12 28.44 -2.72
N ASN A 566 -5.05 29.52 -1.95
CA ASN A 566 -4.71 30.85 -2.45
C ASN A 566 -3.21 30.99 -2.70
N ARG A 567 -2.82 31.87 -3.63
CA ARG A 567 -1.40 32.15 -3.92
C ARG A 567 -0.64 32.70 -2.71
N ASP A 568 -1.33 33.40 -1.81
CA ASP A 568 -0.82 33.91 -0.53
C ASP A 568 -0.11 32.83 0.29
N LEU A 569 -0.56 31.56 0.22
CA LEU A 569 0.07 30.48 0.98
C LEU A 569 1.54 30.30 0.61
N TYR A 570 1.89 30.44 -0.68
CA TYR A 570 3.28 30.39 -1.14
C TYR A 570 4.11 31.51 -0.50
N HIS A 571 3.59 32.75 -0.49
CA HIS A 571 4.29 33.91 0.08
C HIS A 571 4.40 33.86 1.60
N HIS A 572 3.40 33.31 2.30
CA HIS A 572 3.48 33.05 3.74
C HIS A 572 4.62 32.07 4.06
N LEU A 573 4.73 30.97 3.31
CA LEU A 573 5.82 30.00 3.48
C LEU A 573 7.19 30.61 3.12
N ALA A 574 7.25 31.42 2.06
CA ALA A 574 8.49 32.07 1.64
C ALA A 574 9.00 33.09 2.67
N LEU A 575 8.09 33.85 3.31
CA LEU A 575 8.47 34.75 4.41
C LEU A 575 8.94 33.96 5.64
N LEU A 576 8.27 32.85 5.98
CA LEU A 576 8.71 31.96 7.06
C LEU A 576 10.13 31.45 6.83
N ASP A 577 10.43 30.94 5.63
CA ASP A 577 11.78 30.49 5.28
C ASP A 577 12.81 31.60 5.47
N ARG A 578 12.53 32.83 5.01
CA ARG A 578 13.43 33.98 5.19
C ARG A 578 13.68 34.32 6.66
N LEU A 579 12.63 34.45 7.46
CA LEU A 579 12.73 34.82 8.87
C LEU A 579 13.46 33.75 9.70
N LEU A 580 13.20 32.47 9.39
CA LEU A 580 13.86 31.35 10.06
C LEU A 580 15.38 31.36 9.76
N VAL A 581 15.76 31.65 8.52
CA VAL A 581 17.17 31.74 8.10
C VAL A 581 17.85 32.94 8.73
N GLU A 582 17.23 34.12 8.69
CA GLU A 582 17.77 35.33 9.30
C GLU A 582 18.03 35.14 10.80
N ARG A 583 17.12 34.43 11.49
CA ARG A 583 17.22 34.25 12.94
C ARG A 583 18.17 33.14 13.37
N TYR A 584 18.18 32.00 12.69
CA TYR A 584 18.89 30.80 13.15
C TYR A 584 20.08 30.40 12.30
N GLY A 585 20.23 30.97 11.10
CA GLY A 585 21.17 30.52 10.09
C GLY A 585 20.72 29.22 9.42
N GLU A 586 21.30 28.90 8.26
CA GLU A 586 20.89 27.73 7.47
C GLU A 586 21.19 26.39 8.17
N ASP A 587 22.31 26.31 8.89
CA ASP A 587 22.79 25.08 9.54
C ASP A 587 21.90 24.60 10.70
N ARG A 588 21.06 25.49 11.24
CA ARG A 588 20.15 25.18 12.36
C ARG A 588 18.71 24.93 11.91
N LEU A 589 18.48 24.81 10.62
CA LEU A 589 17.17 24.49 10.04
C LEU A 589 17.13 23.06 9.51
N PRO A 590 15.94 22.44 9.47
CA PRO A 590 15.75 21.10 8.93
C PRO A 590 16.36 20.92 7.54
N GLN A 591 17.01 19.78 7.33
CA GLN A 591 17.58 19.37 6.05
C GLN A 591 16.79 18.21 5.47
N ARG A 592 16.73 18.14 4.14
CA ARG A 592 16.29 16.98 3.39
C ARG A 592 17.33 15.85 3.54
N GLY A 593 16.92 14.61 3.26
CA GLY A 593 17.80 13.44 3.36
C GLY A 593 18.99 13.42 2.38
N ASP A 594 19.03 14.36 1.41
CA ASP A 594 20.16 14.62 0.51
C ASP A 594 21.16 15.67 1.07
N GLY A 595 20.87 16.23 2.24
CA GLY A 595 21.69 17.24 2.92
C GLY A 595 21.39 18.68 2.51
N GLN A 596 20.48 18.93 1.57
CA GLN A 596 20.04 20.30 1.25
C GLN A 596 19.07 20.81 2.31
N ARG A 597 19.00 22.14 2.47
CA ARG A 597 18.01 22.77 3.36
C ARG A 597 16.60 22.43 2.89
N LEU A 598 15.74 22.04 3.81
CA LEU A 598 14.31 21.92 3.53
C LEU A 598 13.68 23.31 3.49
N VAL A 599 13.42 23.81 2.28
CA VAL A 599 12.75 25.09 2.03
C VAL A 599 11.25 24.85 1.90
N LEU A 600 10.44 25.46 2.77
CA LEU A 600 9.00 25.19 2.84
C LEU A 600 8.27 25.61 1.56
N HIS A 601 8.53 26.81 1.03
CA HIS A 601 7.81 27.31 -0.16
C HIS A 601 8.18 26.57 -1.45
N GLU A 602 9.45 26.21 -1.64
CA GLU A 602 9.90 25.39 -2.78
C GLU A 602 9.37 23.95 -2.70
N THR A 603 9.24 23.42 -1.48
CA THR A 603 8.62 22.10 -1.24
C THR A 603 7.12 22.15 -1.46
N PHE A 604 6.47 23.30 -1.24
CA PHE A 604 5.06 23.51 -1.51
C PHE A 604 4.80 23.57 -3.01
N TYR A 605 5.53 24.41 -3.76
CA TYR A 605 5.38 24.58 -5.20
C TYR A 605 6.71 24.93 -5.86
N LEU A 606 7.08 24.21 -6.92
CA LEU A 606 8.30 24.44 -7.71
C LEU A 606 7.97 24.79 -9.17
N PRO A 607 8.26 26.01 -9.65
CA PRO A 607 7.87 26.49 -10.99
C PRO A 607 8.66 25.87 -12.15
N SER A 608 9.89 25.44 -11.90
CA SER A 608 10.82 24.89 -12.90
C SER A 608 10.57 23.42 -13.21
N ALA A 609 9.66 22.77 -12.50
CA ALA A 609 9.41 21.36 -12.61
C ALA A 609 8.38 21.07 -13.72
N GLU A 610 8.71 20.15 -14.63
CA GLU A 610 7.75 19.64 -15.62
C GLU A 610 6.58 18.93 -14.89
N GLY A 611 5.34 19.17 -15.33
CA GLY A 611 4.14 18.61 -14.70
C GLY A 611 4.21 17.07 -14.55
N GLY A 612 3.77 16.56 -13.41
CA GLY A 612 3.87 15.14 -13.03
C GLY A 612 5.07 14.76 -12.16
N SER A 613 5.62 15.73 -11.42
CA SER A 613 6.75 15.58 -10.49
C SER A 613 6.33 15.67 -9.01
N GLY A 614 5.02 15.62 -8.71
CA GLY A 614 4.56 15.72 -7.33
C GLY A 614 4.97 14.50 -6.49
N GLY A 615 5.51 14.79 -5.31
CA GLY A 615 6.07 13.80 -4.39
C GLY A 615 5.28 13.72 -3.10
N ARG A 616 5.36 12.57 -2.42
CA ARG A 616 4.87 12.49 -1.04
C ARG A 616 5.80 13.28 -0.12
N SER A 617 5.26 13.85 0.94
CA SER A 617 6.04 14.63 1.91
C SER A 617 7.20 13.82 2.46
N ASP A 618 7.00 12.53 2.76
CA ASP A 618 8.09 11.66 3.22
C ASP A 618 9.16 11.40 2.14
N GLU A 619 8.80 11.43 0.84
CA GLU A 619 9.74 11.33 -0.28
C GLU A 619 10.55 12.63 -0.46
N ILE A 620 9.91 13.79 -0.29
CA ILE A 620 10.59 15.10 -0.35
C ILE A 620 11.51 15.28 0.86
N LEU A 621 11.02 14.95 2.06
CA LEU A 621 11.80 15.01 3.31
C LEU A 621 13.00 14.06 3.29
N SER A 622 12.88 12.89 2.69
CA SER A 622 13.99 11.94 2.54
C SER A 622 15.01 12.32 1.44
N GLY A 623 14.81 13.43 0.74
CA GLY A 623 15.66 13.86 -0.38
C GLY A 623 15.58 12.92 -1.58
N TRP A 624 14.48 12.18 -1.70
CA TRP A 624 14.28 11.17 -2.73
C TRP A 624 14.01 11.84 -4.09
N HIS A 625 13.21 12.91 -4.07
CA HIS A 625 12.95 13.79 -5.21
C HIS A 625 13.27 15.24 -4.80
N SER A 626 14.43 15.76 -5.20
CA SER A 626 14.85 17.14 -4.91
C SER A 626 13.94 18.19 -5.56
N ASP A 627 13.36 17.83 -6.71
CA ASP A 627 12.55 18.72 -7.53
C ASP A 627 11.04 18.47 -7.34
N ALA A 628 10.67 17.62 -6.37
CA ALA A 628 9.27 17.34 -6.08
C ALA A 628 8.67 18.38 -5.14
N TYR A 629 7.42 18.68 -5.43
CA TYR A 629 6.53 19.53 -4.65
C TYR A 629 5.22 18.78 -4.43
N PHE A 630 4.28 19.32 -3.64
CA PHE A 630 2.99 18.64 -3.43
C PHE A 630 1.77 19.51 -3.75
N ALA A 631 1.93 20.79 -4.09
CA ALA A 631 0.85 21.64 -4.59
C ALA A 631 0.99 21.87 -6.10
N GLY A 632 -0.01 21.46 -6.88
CA GLY A 632 -0.08 21.75 -8.31
C GLY A 632 -0.76 23.08 -8.59
N LEU A 633 -0.34 23.79 -9.63
CA LEU A 633 -1.17 24.86 -10.20
C LEU A 633 -2.44 24.25 -10.77
N ALA A 634 -3.57 24.89 -10.51
CA ALA A 634 -4.78 24.57 -11.25
C ALA A 634 -4.58 24.89 -12.73
N GLU A 635 -4.89 23.97 -13.63
CA GLU A 635 -4.89 24.19 -15.07
C GLU A 635 -6.16 24.92 -15.51
N SER A 636 -7.29 24.53 -14.94
CA SER A 636 -8.57 25.21 -15.13
C SER A 636 -9.53 24.98 -13.96
N PHE A 637 -10.28 26.01 -13.60
CA PHE A 637 -11.48 25.86 -12.78
C PHE A 637 -12.71 26.07 -13.64
N HIS A 638 -13.52 25.03 -13.81
CA HIS A 638 -14.80 25.18 -14.48
C HIS A 638 -15.89 25.46 -13.46
N VAL A 639 -16.65 26.53 -13.69
CA VAL A 639 -17.89 26.79 -12.98
C VAL A 639 -19.04 26.53 -13.93
N ILE A 640 -19.93 25.63 -13.53
CA ILE A 640 -21.15 25.27 -14.25
C ILE A 640 -22.33 25.77 -13.43
N ASP A 641 -23.10 26.69 -13.99
CA ASP A 641 -24.35 27.18 -13.44
C ASP A 641 -25.51 26.66 -14.30
N ASP A 642 -26.12 25.57 -13.83
CA ASP A 642 -27.31 24.92 -14.42
C ASP A 642 -28.59 25.40 -13.72
N ARG A 643 -28.58 26.57 -13.06
CA ARG A 643 -29.79 27.10 -12.42
C ARG A 643 -30.80 27.58 -13.45
N TRP A 644 -32.07 27.47 -13.11
CA TRP A 644 -33.13 28.04 -13.91
C TRP A 644 -33.11 29.57 -13.83
N VAL A 645 -33.29 30.22 -14.97
CA VAL A 645 -33.41 31.68 -15.08
C VAL A 645 -34.76 31.97 -15.73
N ASP A 646 -35.56 32.81 -15.09
CA ASP A 646 -36.91 33.19 -15.55
C ASP A 646 -37.84 32.00 -15.85
N GLY A 647 -37.70 30.90 -15.10
CA GLY A 647 -38.53 29.71 -15.28
C GLY A 647 -38.16 28.87 -16.50
N ARG A 648 -36.96 29.03 -17.05
CA ARG A 648 -36.41 28.18 -18.12
C ARG A 648 -35.07 27.56 -17.67
N PRO A 649 -34.76 26.32 -18.11
CA PRO A 649 -33.43 25.76 -17.94
C PRO A 649 -32.39 26.70 -18.57
N ASN A 650 -31.35 27.04 -17.81
CA ASN A 650 -30.21 27.80 -18.29
C ASN A 650 -28.94 27.03 -17.93
N ARG A 651 -27.96 27.03 -18.83
CA ARG A 651 -26.62 26.49 -18.60
C ARG A 651 -25.61 27.55 -18.98
N ALA A 652 -25.00 28.16 -17.97
CA ALA A 652 -23.79 28.97 -18.14
C ALA A 652 -22.60 28.13 -17.67
N ALA A 653 -21.63 27.91 -18.55
CA ALA A 653 -20.42 27.18 -18.22
C ALA A 653 -19.21 27.90 -18.81
N GLY A 654 -18.17 28.08 -18.00
CA GLY A 654 -16.94 28.73 -18.44
C GLY A 654 -15.77 28.45 -17.50
N PRO A 655 -14.53 28.59 -17.99
CA PRO A 655 -13.36 28.60 -17.12
C PRO A 655 -13.35 29.88 -16.27
N LEU A 656 -12.87 29.79 -15.03
CA LEU A 656 -12.46 30.95 -14.25
C LEU A 656 -11.05 31.36 -14.67
N THR A 657 -10.84 32.67 -14.81
CA THR A 657 -9.49 33.23 -14.95
C THR A 657 -8.73 33.00 -13.66
N LEU A 658 -7.60 32.31 -13.76
CA LEU A 658 -6.71 32.03 -12.65
C LEU A 658 -5.77 33.20 -12.39
N PRO A 659 -5.45 33.53 -11.12
CA PRO A 659 -4.45 34.54 -10.83
C PRO A 659 -3.06 34.04 -11.24
N GLU A 660 -2.23 34.97 -11.71
CA GLU A 660 -0.82 34.69 -11.98
C GLU A 660 -0.08 34.43 -10.67
N VAL A 661 0.72 33.36 -10.66
CA VAL A 661 1.56 32.97 -9.52
C VAL A 661 2.99 33.34 -9.84
N SER A 662 3.44 34.46 -9.28
CA SER A 662 4.85 34.84 -9.31
C SER A 662 5.63 34.01 -8.29
N THR A 663 6.86 33.69 -8.68
CA THR A 663 7.82 32.94 -7.87
C THR A 663 8.70 33.87 -7.06
N ASP A 664 8.70 35.16 -7.43
CA ASP A 664 9.30 36.21 -6.64
C ASP A 664 8.45 36.46 -5.40
N PHE A 665 9.11 36.59 -4.25
CA PHE A 665 8.42 36.90 -3.01
C PHE A 665 7.78 38.29 -3.07
N ASP A 666 6.46 38.34 -2.91
CA ASP A 666 5.69 39.56 -2.76
C ASP A 666 5.22 39.72 -1.29
N PRO A 667 5.78 40.69 -0.53
CA PRO A 667 5.36 40.93 0.85
C PRO A 667 3.92 41.45 0.98
N THR A 668 3.35 42.05 -0.07
CA THR A 668 1.97 42.61 -0.03
C THR A 668 0.90 41.52 0.06
N LEU A 669 1.26 40.28 -0.31
CA LEU A 669 0.39 39.10 -0.24
C LEU A 669 0.48 38.37 1.12
N VAL A 670 1.14 38.95 2.12
CA VAL A 670 1.23 38.36 3.47
C VAL A 670 0.42 39.16 4.49
N GLY A 671 -0.54 38.50 5.13
CA GLY A 671 -1.33 39.10 6.23
C GLY A 671 -2.48 40.01 5.78
N ARG A 672 -2.89 39.94 4.50
CA ARG A 672 -4.06 40.63 3.94
C ARG A 672 -5.35 40.36 4.73
N GLY A 673 -6.38 41.17 4.48
CA GLY A 673 -7.73 40.91 4.97
C GLY A 673 -8.30 39.63 4.37
N MET A 674 -8.94 38.80 5.19
CA MET A 674 -9.50 37.52 4.69
C MET A 674 -10.65 37.72 3.70
N ASP A 675 -11.26 38.91 3.66
CA ASP A 675 -12.23 39.29 2.65
C ASP A 675 -11.61 39.39 1.25
N GLU A 676 -10.42 40.00 1.14
CA GLU A 676 -9.67 40.07 -0.11
C GLU A 676 -9.15 38.69 -0.54
N VAL A 677 -8.56 37.95 0.39
CA VAL A 677 -7.97 36.62 0.11
C VAL A 677 -9.04 35.64 -0.37
N LEU A 678 -10.21 35.61 0.26
CA LEU A 678 -11.27 34.66 -0.11
C LEU A 678 -12.07 35.09 -1.35
N ALA A 679 -12.03 36.37 -1.73
CA ALA A 679 -12.66 36.86 -2.96
C ALA A 679 -11.87 36.49 -4.21
N GLU A 680 -10.55 36.31 -4.09
CA GLU A 680 -9.67 35.92 -5.19
C GLU A 680 -9.85 34.42 -5.56
N PRO A 681 -9.82 34.07 -6.87
CA PRO A 681 -9.84 32.67 -7.28
C PRO A 681 -8.63 31.91 -6.72
N GLN A 682 -8.83 30.65 -6.34
CA GLN A 682 -7.75 29.82 -5.81
C GLN A 682 -6.76 29.46 -6.93
N ALA A 683 -5.46 29.47 -6.62
CA ALA A 683 -4.39 29.20 -7.58
C ALA A 683 -3.89 27.74 -7.53
N PHE A 684 -3.94 27.13 -6.34
CA PHE A 684 -3.33 25.83 -6.07
C PHE A 684 -4.36 24.74 -5.77
N LEU A 685 -4.02 23.51 -6.15
CA LEU A 685 -4.67 22.28 -5.71
C LEU A 685 -3.69 21.55 -4.79
N ILE A 686 -4.09 21.33 -3.53
CA ILE A 686 -3.20 20.88 -2.46
C ILE A 686 -3.75 19.58 -1.87
N ALA A 687 -2.92 18.53 -1.81
CA ALA A 687 -3.18 17.40 -0.94
C ALA A 687 -3.04 17.84 0.53
N ALA A 688 -4.16 17.99 1.24
CA ALA A 688 -4.15 18.55 2.60
C ALA A 688 -3.31 17.70 3.57
N GLU A 689 -3.31 16.38 3.38
CA GLU A 689 -2.50 15.45 4.17
C GLU A 689 -1.00 15.74 4.04
N GLU A 690 -0.52 16.03 2.83
CA GLU A 690 0.90 16.25 2.56
C GLU A 690 1.38 17.55 3.22
N LEU A 691 0.61 18.65 3.09
CA LEU A 691 0.95 19.91 3.78
C LEU A 691 1.05 19.71 5.30
N LEU A 692 0.11 18.97 5.90
CA LEU A 692 0.09 18.76 7.35
C LEU A 692 1.25 17.85 7.81
N ILE A 693 1.59 16.81 7.03
CA ILE A 693 2.75 15.95 7.30
C ILE A 693 4.02 16.78 7.24
N LEU A 694 4.20 17.60 6.19
CA LEU A 694 5.37 18.45 6.03
C LEU A 694 5.58 19.36 7.24
N LEU A 695 4.55 20.13 7.62
CA LEU A 695 4.64 21.08 8.74
C LEU A 695 4.99 20.37 10.05
N ARG A 696 4.36 19.22 10.29
CA ARG A 696 4.64 18.40 11.48
C ARG A 696 6.08 17.90 11.50
N ARG A 697 6.53 17.32 10.39
CA ARG A 697 7.88 16.76 10.26
C ARG A 697 8.95 17.83 10.38
N TYR A 698 8.69 19.03 9.83
CA TYR A 698 9.56 20.18 9.98
C TYR A 698 9.78 20.51 11.46
N LEU A 699 8.69 20.62 12.24
CA LEU A 699 8.75 20.91 13.67
C LEU A 699 9.38 19.76 14.49
N GLU A 700 9.06 18.50 14.19
CA GLU A 700 9.68 17.33 14.83
C GLU A 700 11.19 17.28 14.58
N GLU A 701 11.63 17.68 13.39
CA GLU A 701 13.04 17.73 13.03
C GLU A 701 13.76 18.89 13.73
N MET A 702 13.13 20.06 13.86
CA MET A 702 13.67 21.16 14.68
C MET A 702 13.86 20.74 16.15
N GLU A 703 12.86 20.08 16.74
CA GLU A 703 12.93 19.52 18.11
C GLU A 703 14.11 18.53 18.20
N ARG A 704 14.23 17.62 17.23
CA ARG A 704 15.32 16.64 17.18
C ARG A 704 16.70 17.28 17.09
N MET A 705 16.86 18.30 16.24
CA MET A 705 18.12 19.01 16.04
C MET A 705 18.57 19.72 17.32
N ASP A 706 17.66 20.43 18.00
CA ASP A 706 18.01 21.16 19.22
C ASP A 706 18.36 20.19 20.37
N LEU A 707 17.58 19.12 20.55
CA LEU A 707 17.87 18.09 21.56
C LEU A 707 19.21 17.39 21.29
N ALA A 708 19.50 17.05 20.03
CA ALA A 708 20.76 16.42 19.65
C ALA A 708 21.98 17.34 19.88
N ALA A 709 21.78 18.66 19.77
CA ALA A 709 22.79 19.67 20.08
C ALA A 709 22.90 19.99 21.59
N GLY A 710 22.08 19.38 22.45
CA GLY A 710 22.03 19.67 23.88
C GLY A 710 21.52 21.09 24.21
N LEU A 711 20.78 21.70 23.28
CA LEU A 711 20.19 23.02 23.44
C LEU A 711 18.78 22.92 24.04
N THR A 712 18.33 23.98 24.69
CA THR A 712 16.91 24.13 25.02
C THR A 712 16.10 24.12 23.72
N PRO A 713 15.16 23.18 23.52
CA PRO A 713 14.44 23.05 22.26
C PRO A 713 13.62 24.31 21.93
N ARG A 714 13.72 24.77 20.69
CA ARG A 714 12.86 25.85 20.16
C ARG A 714 11.40 25.41 20.10
N CYS A 715 11.17 24.12 19.89
CA CYS A 715 9.85 23.54 20.00
C CYS A 715 9.83 22.15 20.64
N ARG A 716 8.69 21.81 21.24
CA ARG A 716 8.38 20.47 21.76
C ARG A 716 7.03 20.01 21.24
N ILE A 717 6.94 18.80 20.70
CA ILE A 717 5.66 18.24 20.24
C ILE A 717 5.27 17.08 21.14
N PHE A 718 4.03 17.03 21.64
CA PHE A 718 3.47 15.98 22.49
C PHE A 718 2.33 15.22 21.79
N LEU A 719 2.59 14.00 21.32
CA LEU A 719 1.66 13.24 20.47
C LEU A 719 0.74 12.27 21.21
N TYR A 720 1.19 11.84 22.38
CA TYR A 720 0.50 10.84 23.21
C TYR A 720 0.11 11.44 24.56
N HIS A 721 -0.18 12.74 24.57
CA HIS A 721 -0.60 13.47 25.77
C HIS A 721 -1.90 14.21 25.47
N ARG A 722 -2.71 14.42 26.49
CA ARG A 722 -3.90 15.28 26.44
C ARG A 722 -3.93 16.20 27.64
N VAL A 723 -4.66 17.30 27.56
CA VAL A 723 -4.96 18.09 28.77
C VAL A 723 -5.63 17.19 29.81
N ALA A 724 -5.10 17.18 31.04
CA ALA A 724 -5.53 16.25 32.08
C ALA A 724 -7.03 16.42 32.38
N GLN A 725 -7.75 15.30 32.44
CA GLN A 725 -9.20 15.30 32.64
C GLN A 725 -9.53 15.08 34.12
N PRO A 726 -10.50 15.80 34.70
CA PRO A 726 -10.98 15.49 36.04
C PRO A 726 -11.61 14.09 36.07
N ALA A 727 -11.47 13.37 37.18
CA ALA A 727 -12.01 12.01 37.30
C ALA A 727 -13.53 11.98 37.00
N ALA A 728 -13.90 11.31 35.92
CA ALA A 728 -15.30 11.05 35.60
C ALA A 728 -15.88 10.15 36.70
N GLY A 729 -16.78 10.69 37.51
CA GLY A 729 -17.42 10.01 38.64
C GLY A 729 -18.40 8.90 38.24
N ARG A 730 -17.98 7.93 37.42
CA ARG A 730 -18.79 6.73 37.16
C ARG A 730 -18.58 5.73 38.28
N TRP A 731 -19.66 5.20 38.82
CA TRP A 731 -19.65 4.36 40.02
C TRP A 731 -18.79 3.08 39.88
N TRP A 732 -18.64 2.55 38.66
CA TRP A 732 -17.82 1.35 38.39
C TRP A 732 -16.31 1.60 38.32
N ASP A 733 -15.85 2.83 38.09
CA ASP A 733 -14.42 3.16 38.06
C ASP A 733 -13.81 3.11 39.48
N ARG A 734 -14.63 3.31 40.52
CA ARG A 734 -14.29 3.04 41.92
C ARG A 734 -14.13 1.55 42.24
N TRP A 735 -14.75 0.67 41.47
CA TRP A 735 -14.68 -0.79 41.71
C TRP A 735 -13.43 -1.43 41.09
N ARG A 736 -12.91 -0.86 39.99
CA ARG A 736 -11.66 -1.29 39.33
C ARG A 736 -10.38 -0.73 39.97
N SER A 737 -10.45 0.43 40.60
CA SER A 737 -9.29 1.09 41.25
C SER A 737 -9.04 0.51 42.64
N ARG A 738 -8.70 -0.78 42.70
CA ARG A 738 -8.20 -1.41 43.94
C ARG A 738 -6.69 -1.19 44.15
N THR A 739 -6.03 -0.49 43.22
CA THR A 739 -4.61 -0.11 43.25
C THR A 739 -4.45 1.41 43.15
N SER A 740 -4.42 2.04 44.31
CA SER A 740 -3.70 3.26 44.73
C SER A 740 -3.12 4.21 43.66
N ARG A 741 -3.87 5.25 43.25
CA ARG A 741 -3.36 6.60 42.94
C ARG A 741 -4.54 7.60 42.88
N PRO A 742 -4.44 8.80 43.50
CA PRO A 742 -5.52 9.79 43.48
C PRO A 742 -5.84 10.26 42.06
N ALA A 743 -7.07 10.75 41.85
CA ALA A 743 -7.47 11.38 40.61
C ALA A 743 -6.53 12.55 40.26
N PRO A 744 -6.11 12.71 39.00
CA PRO A 744 -5.26 13.83 38.62
C PRO A 744 -6.04 15.15 38.82
N GLU A 745 -5.32 16.19 39.22
CA GLU A 745 -5.85 17.55 39.29
C GLU A 745 -6.38 18.02 37.92
N PRO A 746 -7.27 19.03 37.87
CA PRO A 746 -7.75 19.59 36.62
C PRO A 746 -6.61 20.03 35.71
N GLY A 747 -6.68 19.67 34.42
CA GLY A 747 -5.65 20.03 33.44
C GLY A 747 -5.61 21.52 33.07
N PHE A 748 -6.66 22.28 33.38
CA PHE A 748 -6.66 23.74 33.31
C PHE A 748 -6.84 24.32 34.70
N GLN A 749 -5.93 25.21 35.10
CA GLN A 749 -6.00 25.88 36.40
C GLN A 749 -5.83 27.39 36.21
N ARG A 750 -6.77 28.19 36.73
CA ARG A 750 -6.69 29.65 36.66
C ARG A 750 -5.88 30.18 37.84
N GLY A 751 -4.85 30.98 37.56
CA GLY A 751 -4.07 31.70 38.56
C GLY A 751 -4.82 32.93 39.12
N PRO A 752 -4.24 33.62 40.10
CA PRO A 752 -4.81 34.83 40.70
C PRO A 752 -5.00 35.98 39.70
N ASP A 753 -4.15 36.04 38.67
CA ASP A 753 -4.20 37.00 37.56
C ASP A 753 -5.15 36.56 36.42
N GLY A 754 -5.85 35.44 36.60
CA GLY A 754 -6.76 34.86 35.64
C GLY A 754 -6.09 34.05 34.52
N ARG A 755 -4.76 34.06 34.40
CA ARG A 755 -4.02 33.26 33.40
C ARG A 755 -4.17 31.77 33.66
N VAL A 756 -4.14 30.99 32.61
CA VAL A 756 -4.36 29.54 32.64
C VAL A 756 -3.01 28.82 32.64
N ARG A 757 -2.80 28.03 33.69
CA ARG A 757 -1.78 26.99 33.80
C ARG A 757 -2.29 25.69 33.18
N VAL A 758 -1.45 24.97 32.43
CA VAL A 758 -1.85 23.76 31.69
C VAL A 758 -1.07 22.54 32.17
N ARG A 759 -1.80 21.45 32.47
CA ARG A 759 -1.23 20.14 32.81
C ARG A 759 -1.73 19.08 31.83
N VAL A 760 -0.84 18.20 31.40
CA VAL A 760 -1.13 17.17 30.40
C VAL A 760 -0.86 15.78 30.94
N GLU A 761 -1.76 14.84 30.67
CA GLU A 761 -1.63 13.44 31.04
C GLU A 761 -1.29 12.57 29.82
N PRO A 762 -0.43 11.55 29.99
CA PRO A 762 -0.14 10.59 28.95
C PRO A 762 -1.34 9.68 28.70
N VAL A 763 -1.56 9.30 27.43
CA VAL A 763 -2.67 8.45 27.00
C VAL A 763 -2.20 7.24 26.21
N ARG A 764 -2.87 6.10 26.42
CA ARG A 764 -2.77 4.89 25.59
C ARG A 764 -4.02 4.75 24.72
N GLU A 765 -3.84 4.29 23.49
CA GLU A 765 -4.94 3.92 22.62
C GLU A 765 -5.31 2.44 22.84
N VAL A 766 -6.59 2.18 23.15
CA VAL A 766 -7.13 0.84 23.40
C VAL A 766 -8.31 0.60 22.48
N ASP A 767 -8.32 -0.49 21.73
CA ASP A 767 -9.49 -0.91 20.95
C ASP A 767 -10.49 -1.65 21.86
N HIS A 768 -11.68 -1.06 22.07
CA HIS A 768 -12.77 -1.68 22.81
C HIS A 768 -14.04 -1.78 21.94
N LYS A 769 -14.49 -3.01 21.67
CA LYS A 769 -15.68 -3.29 20.83
C LYS A 769 -15.63 -2.57 19.47
N GLY A 770 -14.43 -2.34 18.92
CA GLY A 770 -14.27 -1.64 17.66
C GLY A 770 -14.27 -0.13 17.75
N ARG A 771 -14.07 0.41 18.96
CA ARG A 771 -13.91 1.84 19.25
C ARG A 771 -12.47 2.06 19.72
N ILE A 772 -11.76 3.01 19.12
CA ILE A 772 -10.46 3.44 19.65
C ILE A 772 -10.74 4.34 20.84
N GLN A 773 -10.42 3.86 22.04
CA GLN A 773 -10.56 4.62 23.27
C GLN A 773 -9.18 5.04 23.78
N ARG A 774 -8.97 6.35 23.86
CA ARG A 774 -7.78 6.94 24.50
C ARG A 774 -8.00 7.00 26.01
N VAL A 775 -7.28 6.14 26.73
CA VAL A 775 -7.36 6.03 28.20
C VAL A 775 -6.06 6.53 28.80
N ARG A 776 -6.16 7.23 29.93
CA ARG A 776 -4.98 7.68 30.69
C ARG A 776 -4.03 6.52 30.96
N ASP A 777 -2.75 6.73 30.71
CA ASP A 777 -1.69 5.85 31.18
C ASP A 777 -1.39 6.14 32.65
N THR A 778 -1.88 5.30 33.56
CA THR A 778 -1.71 5.50 35.01
C THR A 778 -0.30 5.22 35.53
N ASP A 779 0.53 4.57 34.70
CA ASP A 779 1.90 4.22 35.06
C ASP A 779 2.83 5.45 34.97
N LEU A 780 2.42 6.48 34.23
CA LEU A 780 3.20 7.68 33.96
C LEU A 780 2.63 8.92 34.67
N GLU A 781 3.52 9.87 34.96
CA GLU A 781 3.16 11.09 35.66
C GLU A 781 2.48 12.12 34.75
N VAL A 782 1.67 12.98 35.36
CA VAL A 782 1.08 14.14 34.69
C VAL A 782 2.17 15.20 34.55
N LEU A 783 2.39 15.65 33.32
CA LEU A 783 3.36 16.70 33.03
C LEU A 783 2.71 18.08 33.27
N ASP A 784 3.42 18.93 33.98
CA ASP A 784 3.05 20.34 34.17
C ASP A 784 3.75 21.19 33.12
N LEU A 785 2.99 21.91 32.30
CA LEU A 785 3.53 22.80 31.28
C LEU A 785 3.66 24.25 31.78
N GLY A 786 3.32 24.50 33.05
CA GLY A 786 3.35 25.84 33.62
C GLY A 786 2.26 26.75 33.05
N THR A 787 2.54 28.05 33.02
CA THR A 787 1.65 29.14 32.59
C THR A 787 2.22 29.83 31.34
N PRO A 788 1.94 29.29 30.13
CA PRO A 788 2.44 29.87 28.88
C PRO A 788 2.05 31.34 28.70
N GLU A 789 2.86 32.09 27.95
CA GLU A 789 2.54 33.50 27.59
C GLU A 789 1.29 33.56 26.69
N LEU A 790 1.23 32.72 25.67
CA LEU A 790 0.07 32.59 24.78
C LEU A 790 -0.30 31.12 24.57
N VAL A 791 -1.57 30.78 24.79
CA VAL A 791 -2.16 29.48 24.48
C VAL A 791 -3.16 29.66 23.33
N VAL A 792 -2.98 28.91 22.25
CA VAL A 792 -3.93 28.88 21.13
C VAL A 792 -4.59 27.52 21.06
N ILE A 793 -5.92 27.53 21.13
CA ILE A 793 -6.73 26.32 21.03
C ILE A 793 -7.30 26.22 19.60
N ALA A 794 -7.00 25.11 18.94
CA ALA A 794 -7.61 24.72 17.68
C ALA A 794 -8.02 23.25 17.79
N GLU A 795 -9.23 22.99 18.27
CA GLU A 795 -9.67 21.62 18.47
C GLU A 795 -10.06 20.95 17.14
N GLY A 796 -10.29 19.64 17.22
CA GLY A 796 -10.87 18.87 16.13
C GLY A 796 -12.23 18.33 16.54
N VAL A 797 -12.77 17.41 15.74
CA VAL A 797 -14.12 16.82 15.93
C VAL A 797 -14.32 16.11 17.30
N THR A 798 -13.27 15.96 18.11
CA THR A 798 -13.28 15.24 19.39
C THR A 798 -12.77 16.03 20.60
N GLY A 799 -12.38 17.30 20.44
CA GLY A 799 -11.90 18.15 21.55
C GLY A 799 -13.05 18.88 22.25
N ASP A 800 -12.95 18.97 23.58
CA ASP A 800 -13.88 19.72 24.46
C ASP A 800 -13.10 20.75 25.32
N ASP A 801 -11.82 20.98 25.03
CA ASP A 801 -10.86 21.80 25.77
C ASP A 801 -11.27 23.28 25.80
N ALA A 802 -11.69 23.86 24.68
CA ALA A 802 -12.17 25.24 24.63
C ALA A 802 -13.47 25.37 25.46
N ALA A 803 -14.37 24.40 25.34
CA ALA A 803 -15.62 24.37 26.09
C ALA A 803 -15.38 24.30 27.61
N ARG A 804 -14.35 23.57 28.06
CA ARG A 804 -13.94 23.53 29.48
C ARG A 804 -13.46 24.87 30.02
N LEU A 805 -12.98 25.76 29.17
CA LEU A 805 -12.60 27.13 29.55
C LEU A 805 -13.75 28.13 29.45
N GLY A 806 -14.95 27.68 29.08
CA GLY A 806 -16.15 28.50 28.96
C GLY A 806 -16.43 29.01 27.55
N PHE A 807 -15.66 28.59 26.54
CA PHE A 807 -15.92 28.95 25.16
C PHE A 807 -17.29 28.43 24.71
N ARG A 808 -18.11 29.30 24.11
CA ARG A 808 -19.42 28.94 23.56
C ARG A 808 -19.51 29.41 22.12
N GLN A 809 -20.05 28.55 21.29
CA GLN A 809 -20.39 28.86 19.92
C GLN A 809 -21.90 28.96 19.74
N GLU A 810 -22.32 29.91 18.93
CA GLU A 810 -23.71 30.09 18.53
C GLU A 810 -23.89 29.74 17.05
N PRO A 811 -25.02 29.13 16.64
CA PRO A 811 -25.32 28.93 15.23
C PRO A 811 -25.42 30.26 14.50
N VAL A 812 -24.72 30.38 13.37
CA VAL A 812 -24.81 31.58 12.52
C VAL A 812 -26.18 31.56 11.84
N ARG A 813 -26.91 32.67 11.94
CA ARG A 813 -28.16 32.86 11.22
C ARG A 813 -27.93 33.76 10.01
N ILE A 814 -28.46 33.33 8.88
CA ILE A 814 -28.34 34.02 7.61
C ILE A 814 -29.74 34.28 7.08
N ASP A 815 -30.01 35.52 6.68
CA ASP A 815 -31.16 35.83 5.85
C ASP A 815 -30.78 35.59 4.38
N HIS A 816 -31.58 34.76 3.70
CA HIS A 816 -31.37 34.42 2.29
C HIS A 816 -32.09 35.38 1.34
N GLY A 817 -32.91 36.31 1.86
CA GLY A 817 -33.73 37.19 1.04
C GLY A 817 -34.87 36.45 0.32
N ASP A 818 -35.24 35.26 0.80
CA ASP A 818 -36.23 34.36 0.19
C ASP A 818 -37.59 34.34 0.90
N GLY A 819 -37.78 35.24 1.88
CA GLY A 819 -39.01 35.38 2.66
C GLY A 819 -39.12 34.47 3.89
N ARG A 820 -38.13 33.60 4.17
CA ARG A 820 -38.11 32.75 5.38
C ARG A 820 -37.60 33.47 6.63
N GLY A 821 -37.06 34.69 6.46
CA GLY A 821 -36.32 35.39 7.52
C GLY A 821 -34.99 34.69 7.84
N PRO A 822 -34.27 35.15 8.89
CA PRO A 822 -32.98 34.58 9.25
C PRO A 822 -33.11 33.11 9.67
N VAL A 823 -32.45 32.19 8.96
CA VAL A 823 -32.40 30.75 9.28
C VAL A 823 -30.98 30.31 9.63
N VAL A 824 -30.83 29.17 10.29
CA VAL A 824 -29.50 28.65 10.63
C VAL A 824 -28.76 28.28 9.35
N ALA A 825 -27.56 28.83 9.18
CA ALA A 825 -26.68 28.53 8.06
C ALA A 825 -26.17 27.09 8.16
N GLN A 826 -26.85 26.21 7.45
CA GLN A 826 -26.64 24.78 7.51
C GLN A 826 -26.79 24.17 6.12
N ALA A 827 -25.94 23.19 5.83
CA ALA A 827 -26.07 22.35 4.65
C ALA A 827 -25.72 20.90 4.99
N ASP A 828 -26.36 19.95 4.30
CA ASP A 828 -25.99 18.54 4.35
C ASP A 828 -25.20 18.21 3.07
N TYR A 829 -24.10 17.46 3.20
CA TYR A 829 -23.25 17.08 2.08
C TYR A 829 -23.04 15.57 2.05
N ILE A 830 -22.98 15.00 0.86
CA ILE A 830 -22.47 13.65 0.64
C ILE A 830 -21.05 13.73 0.07
N PHE A 831 -20.13 13.08 0.75
CA PHE A 831 -18.74 12.93 0.33
C PHE A 831 -18.50 11.55 -0.25
N GLY A 832 -17.91 11.47 -1.43
CA GLY A 832 -17.41 10.21 -1.95
C GLY A 832 -16.13 10.39 -2.74
N LEU A 833 -15.25 9.40 -2.63
CA LEU A 833 -14.00 9.33 -3.37
C LEU A 833 -14.19 8.42 -4.58
N LEU A 834 -14.06 9.01 -5.76
CA LEU A 834 -14.25 8.33 -7.04
C LEU A 834 -12.93 8.12 -7.75
N GLY A 835 -12.70 6.93 -8.27
CA GLY A 835 -11.45 6.55 -8.93
C GLY A 835 -11.29 7.12 -10.35
N VAL A 836 -11.40 8.45 -10.55
CA VAL A 836 -11.51 9.09 -11.87
C VAL A 836 -10.38 10.09 -12.13
N TYR A 837 -9.92 10.12 -13.38
CA TYR A 837 -8.83 10.98 -13.85
C TYR A 837 -9.34 12.31 -14.39
N VAL A 838 -9.01 13.37 -13.65
CA VAL A 838 -9.48 14.74 -13.89
C VAL A 838 -8.34 15.75 -14.10
N HIS A 839 -7.07 15.32 -14.09
CA HIS A 839 -5.87 16.19 -14.13
C HIS A 839 -5.91 17.29 -13.02
N ASN A 840 -5.14 18.37 -13.18
CA ASN A 840 -5.14 19.56 -12.32
C ASN A 840 -6.35 20.48 -12.58
N ASN A 841 -7.52 19.89 -12.78
CA ASN A 841 -8.76 20.63 -12.99
C ASN A 841 -9.67 20.47 -11.77
N ALA A 842 -10.39 21.53 -11.43
CA ALA A 842 -11.51 21.43 -10.52
C ALA A 842 -12.79 21.91 -11.20
N ARG A 843 -13.90 21.24 -10.87
CA ARG A 843 -15.22 21.59 -11.36
C ARG A 843 -16.11 21.92 -10.20
N ARG A 844 -16.76 23.08 -10.26
CA ARG A 844 -17.86 23.45 -9.38
C ARG A 844 -19.11 23.49 -10.23
N ARG A 845 -20.19 22.91 -9.72
CA ARG A 845 -21.51 22.99 -10.32
C ARG A 845 -22.51 23.50 -9.31
N ILE A 846 -23.41 24.37 -9.75
CA ILE A 846 -24.65 24.70 -9.06
C ILE A 846 -25.81 24.37 -10.01
N SER A 847 -26.84 23.69 -9.52
CA SER A 847 -27.97 23.27 -10.35
C SER A 847 -29.30 23.36 -9.61
N SER A 848 -30.38 23.58 -10.35
CA SER A 848 -31.74 23.54 -9.81
C SER A 848 -32.26 22.11 -9.71
N MET A 849 -32.78 21.74 -8.54
CA MET A 849 -33.57 20.53 -8.29
C MET A 849 -34.96 20.93 -7.79
N PHE A 850 -35.97 20.12 -8.09
CA PHE A 850 -37.36 20.40 -7.72
C PHE A 850 -37.91 19.35 -6.78
N ASP A 851 -38.65 19.78 -5.75
CA ASP A 851 -39.45 18.85 -4.94
C ASP A 851 -40.73 18.43 -5.66
N ALA A 852 -41.53 17.57 -5.02
CA ALA A 852 -42.78 17.05 -5.59
C ALA A 852 -43.83 18.15 -5.84
N ASP A 853 -43.74 19.28 -5.15
CA ASP A 853 -44.63 20.43 -5.29
C ASP A 853 -44.14 21.42 -6.38
N GLY A 854 -43.05 21.07 -7.08
CA GLY A 854 -42.44 21.91 -8.11
C GLY A 854 -41.63 23.08 -7.56
N THR A 855 -41.28 23.05 -6.27
CA THR A 855 -40.47 24.10 -5.64
C THR A 855 -39.00 23.89 -5.97
N GLU A 856 -38.34 24.93 -6.45
CA GLU A 856 -36.92 24.91 -6.80
C GLU A 856 -36.01 24.97 -5.55
N TYR A 857 -34.89 24.24 -5.62
CA TYR A 857 -33.78 24.27 -4.68
C TYR A 857 -32.47 24.27 -5.45
N TRP A 858 -31.52 25.09 -5.03
CA TRP A 858 -30.17 25.09 -5.57
C TRP A 858 -29.30 24.08 -4.84
N VAL A 859 -28.57 23.30 -5.62
CA VAL A 859 -27.70 22.22 -5.15
C VAL A 859 -26.30 22.48 -5.67
N ARG A 860 -25.34 22.59 -4.75
CA ARG A 860 -23.93 22.83 -5.07
C ARG A 860 -23.13 21.53 -5.03
N GLN A 861 -22.20 21.42 -5.96
CA GLN A 861 -21.38 20.22 -6.15
C GLN A 861 -19.97 20.64 -6.50
N ALA A 862 -18.99 19.89 -6.03
CA ALA A 862 -17.59 20.12 -6.36
C ALA A 862 -16.84 18.81 -6.53
N VAL A 863 -16.00 18.78 -7.56
CA VAL A 863 -15.03 17.72 -7.83
C VAL A 863 -13.67 18.37 -7.91
N ILE A 864 -12.74 17.85 -7.12
CA ILE A 864 -11.38 18.37 -7.00
C ILE A 864 -10.41 17.27 -7.45
N GLY A 865 -9.66 17.54 -8.53
CA GLY A 865 -8.55 16.71 -9.03
C GLY A 865 -7.20 17.12 -8.43
N HIS A 866 -6.16 16.30 -8.61
CA HIS A 866 -4.78 16.59 -8.19
C HIS A 866 -3.78 15.82 -9.08
N GLU A 867 -2.62 16.44 -9.34
CA GLU A 867 -1.58 16.06 -10.29
C GLU A 867 -1.16 14.59 -10.20
N ASP A 868 -0.83 14.08 -9.00
CA ASP A 868 -0.38 12.69 -8.81
C ASP A 868 -1.41 11.75 -8.13
N TYR A 869 -2.56 12.28 -7.71
CA TYR A 869 -3.74 11.50 -7.31
C TYR A 869 -4.81 11.50 -8.39
N ALA A 870 -4.41 11.65 -9.65
CA ALA A 870 -5.31 11.65 -10.78
C ALA A 870 -6.02 10.29 -10.99
N GLU A 871 -5.82 9.26 -10.16
CA GLU A 871 -6.72 8.10 -10.13
C GLU A 871 -7.88 8.27 -9.12
N SER A 872 -8.03 9.39 -8.40
CA SER A 872 -9.06 9.58 -7.35
C SER A 872 -9.48 11.04 -7.13
N ALA A 873 -10.75 11.39 -7.42
CA ALA A 873 -11.32 12.71 -7.20
C ALA A 873 -12.31 12.70 -6.02
N TRP A 874 -12.15 13.64 -5.08
CA TRP A 874 -13.18 13.88 -4.07
C TRP A 874 -14.35 14.59 -4.72
N THR A 875 -15.52 13.98 -4.58
CA THR A 875 -16.77 14.54 -5.03
C THR A 875 -17.60 14.89 -3.81
N VAL A 876 -17.95 16.17 -3.72
CA VAL A 876 -18.79 16.74 -2.67
C VAL A 876 -20.11 17.14 -3.32
N VAL A 877 -21.21 16.64 -2.76
CA VAL A 877 -22.54 16.87 -3.29
C VAL A 877 -23.42 17.41 -2.17
N GLU A 878 -23.91 18.63 -2.29
CA GLU A 878 -24.93 19.16 -1.38
C GLU A 878 -26.22 18.34 -1.53
N VAL A 879 -26.87 18.05 -0.41
CA VAL A 879 -28.15 17.34 -0.36
C VAL A 879 -29.26 18.38 -0.28
N PRO A 880 -30.22 18.39 -1.23
CA PRO A 880 -31.38 19.27 -1.16
C PRO A 880 -32.12 19.09 0.17
N ASP A 881 -32.61 20.18 0.75
CA ASP A 881 -33.26 20.14 2.05
C ASP A 881 -34.47 19.20 2.10
N PHE A 882 -35.19 19.03 0.98
CA PHE A 882 -36.36 18.16 0.90
C PHE A 882 -36.03 16.66 0.84
N GLU A 883 -34.81 16.28 0.47
CA GLU A 883 -34.43 14.88 0.18
C GLU A 883 -34.25 14.08 1.48
N ARG A 884 -35.03 13.02 1.72
CA ARG A 884 -35.05 12.34 3.03
C ARG A 884 -34.24 11.04 3.08
N PHE A 885 -33.92 10.46 1.92
CA PHE A 885 -33.34 9.13 1.78
C PHE A 885 -34.12 8.02 2.53
N ASP A 886 -35.44 8.13 2.66
CA ASP A 886 -36.25 7.15 3.41
C ASP A 886 -36.66 5.95 2.52
N PRO A 887 -36.16 4.73 2.79
CA PRO A 887 -36.44 3.55 1.97
C PRO A 887 -37.91 3.13 1.99
N ILE A 888 -38.65 3.44 3.07
CA ILE A 888 -40.09 3.15 3.16
C ILE A 888 -40.85 4.03 2.17
N ARG A 889 -40.54 5.33 2.13
CA ARG A 889 -41.19 6.28 1.21
C ARG A 889 -40.85 6.00 -0.25
N LYS A 890 -39.64 5.49 -0.51
CA LYS A 890 -39.20 5.06 -1.84
C LYS A 890 -39.72 3.67 -2.23
N GLY A 891 -40.54 3.01 -1.38
CA GLY A 891 -41.13 1.70 -1.66
C GLY A 891 -40.14 0.53 -1.63
N MET A 892 -38.90 0.74 -1.17
CA MET A 892 -37.85 -0.28 -1.15
C MET A 892 -38.03 -1.28 0.01
N VAL A 893 -38.67 -0.85 1.09
CA VAL A 893 -39.01 -1.68 2.25
C VAL A 893 -40.42 -1.35 2.73
N ARG A 894 -41.04 -2.29 3.44
CA ARG A 894 -42.45 -2.17 3.85
C ARG A 894 -42.71 -1.02 4.82
N PRO A 895 -43.90 -0.39 4.78
CA PRO A 895 -44.38 0.44 5.88
C PRO A 895 -44.29 -0.31 7.22
N GLY A 896 -43.74 0.35 8.25
CA GLY A 896 -43.53 -0.24 9.58
C GLY A 896 -42.19 -0.96 9.79
N THR A 897 -41.34 -1.07 8.77
CA THR A 897 -39.99 -1.64 8.91
C THR A 897 -39.16 -0.84 9.93
N SER A 898 -38.61 -1.53 10.95
CA SER A 898 -37.81 -0.88 11.99
C SER A 898 -36.59 -0.17 11.39
N ARG A 899 -36.36 1.09 11.78
CA ARG A 899 -35.19 1.89 11.33
C ARG A 899 -33.84 1.32 11.78
N ARG A 900 -33.85 0.44 12.79
CA ARG A 900 -32.65 -0.27 13.26
C ARG A 900 -32.43 -1.61 12.55
N SER A 901 -33.33 -2.01 11.65
CA SER A 901 -33.20 -3.26 10.91
C SER A 901 -32.14 -3.15 9.80
N ALA A 902 -31.53 -4.30 9.49
CA ALA A 902 -30.57 -4.44 8.41
C ALA A 902 -31.16 -4.04 7.05
N ALA A 903 -32.43 -4.37 6.79
CA ALA A 903 -33.14 -4.04 5.54
C ALA A 903 -33.33 -2.53 5.37
N TYR A 904 -33.80 -1.82 6.41
CA TYR A 904 -33.93 -0.36 6.37
C TYR A 904 -32.58 0.32 6.17
N PHE A 905 -31.55 -0.13 6.90
CA PHE A 905 -30.20 0.44 6.78
C PHE A 905 -29.57 0.19 5.41
N GLY A 906 -29.77 -0.99 4.83
CA GLY A 906 -29.33 -1.31 3.48
C GLY A 906 -30.00 -0.44 2.42
N GLY A 907 -31.32 -0.23 2.52
CA GLY A 907 -32.08 0.62 1.61
C GLY A 907 -31.63 2.08 1.69
N TYR A 908 -31.40 2.57 2.91
CA TYR A 908 -30.93 3.95 3.17
C TYR A 908 -29.56 4.19 2.52
N LYS A 909 -28.64 3.22 2.66
CA LYS A 909 -27.32 3.27 2.02
C LYS A 909 -27.39 3.22 0.49
N LYS A 910 -28.29 2.41 -0.08
CA LYS A 910 -28.50 2.37 -1.54
C LYS A 910 -28.98 3.72 -2.05
N LEU A 911 -29.96 4.36 -1.39
CA LEU A 911 -30.44 5.69 -1.77
C LEU A 911 -29.35 6.77 -1.74
N ILE A 912 -28.50 6.80 -0.70
CA ILE A 912 -27.36 7.74 -0.63
C ILE A 912 -26.39 7.50 -1.79
N ARG A 913 -26.05 6.23 -2.06
CA ARG A 913 -25.12 5.87 -3.12
C ARG A 913 -25.66 6.27 -4.49
N ASP A 914 -26.92 5.95 -4.77
CA ASP A 914 -27.51 6.18 -6.09
C ASP A 914 -27.61 7.69 -6.36
N PHE A 915 -28.10 8.46 -5.38
CA PHE A 915 -28.10 9.93 -5.46
C PHE A 915 -26.69 10.49 -5.68
N PHE A 916 -25.69 10.02 -4.93
CA PHE A 916 -24.31 10.46 -5.10
C PHE A 916 -23.77 10.19 -6.50
N LEU A 917 -24.00 8.98 -7.06
CA LEU A 917 -23.53 8.62 -8.40
C LEU A 917 -24.22 9.45 -9.49
N GLU A 918 -25.51 9.73 -9.35
CA GLU A 918 -26.24 10.62 -10.26
C GLU A 918 -25.65 12.02 -10.26
N GLN A 919 -25.43 12.61 -9.08
CA GLN A 919 -24.85 13.94 -8.98
C GLN A 919 -23.39 13.98 -9.46
N ALA A 920 -22.59 12.96 -9.14
CA ALA A 920 -21.23 12.84 -9.64
C ALA A 920 -21.18 12.68 -11.18
N SER A 921 -22.17 12.00 -11.76
CA SER A 921 -22.32 11.83 -13.21
C SER A 921 -22.49 13.18 -13.91
N LEU A 922 -23.36 14.03 -13.37
CA LEU A 922 -23.59 15.37 -13.92
C LEU A 922 -22.35 16.27 -13.85
N LEU A 923 -21.54 16.11 -12.80
CA LEU A 923 -20.37 16.94 -12.56
C LEU A 923 -19.14 16.50 -13.37
N THR A 924 -18.91 15.18 -13.48
CA THR A 924 -17.78 14.62 -14.22
C THR A 924 -18.05 14.49 -15.71
N GLY A 925 -19.33 14.38 -16.12
CA GLY A 925 -19.74 14.03 -17.48
C GLY A 925 -19.64 12.53 -17.78
N LEU A 926 -19.29 11.70 -16.79
CA LEU A 926 -19.24 10.24 -16.92
C LEU A 926 -20.61 9.63 -16.59
N SER A 927 -21.00 8.56 -17.28
CA SER A 927 -22.29 7.91 -17.01
C SER A 927 -22.30 7.17 -15.65
N VAL A 928 -23.46 7.07 -15.01
CA VAL A 928 -23.64 6.37 -13.73
C VAL A 928 -23.09 4.93 -13.76
N PRO A 929 -23.30 4.09 -14.80
CA PRO A 929 -22.71 2.76 -14.86
C PRO A 929 -21.18 2.76 -14.88
N VAL A 930 -20.58 3.73 -15.57
CA VAL A 930 -19.11 3.91 -15.59
C VAL A 930 -18.63 4.26 -14.19
N LEU A 931 -19.23 5.26 -13.54
CA LEU A 931 -18.88 5.65 -12.17
C LEU A 931 -19.10 4.51 -11.17
N ALA A 932 -20.19 3.76 -11.29
CA ALA A 932 -20.49 2.60 -10.44
C ALA A 932 -19.47 1.45 -10.61
N SER A 933 -18.80 1.38 -11.77
CA SER A 933 -17.75 0.39 -12.07
C SER A 933 -16.35 0.82 -11.65
N THR A 934 -16.14 2.11 -11.33
CA THR A 934 -14.87 2.61 -10.81
C THR A 934 -14.66 2.21 -9.35
N GLN A 935 -13.42 2.00 -8.94
CA GLN A 935 -13.09 1.66 -7.56
C GLN A 935 -13.37 2.89 -6.68
N SER A 936 -14.30 2.77 -5.72
CA SER A 936 -14.49 3.77 -4.68
C SER A 936 -13.70 3.35 -3.44
N LEU A 937 -12.77 4.20 -3.00
CA LEU A 937 -11.94 3.95 -1.82
C LEU A 937 -12.75 4.00 -0.51
N SER A 938 -13.92 4.64 -0.53
CA SER A 938 -14.84 4.79 0.61
C SER A 938 -16.29 4.94 0.15
N SER A 939 -17.26 4.28 0.80
CA SER A 939 -18.69 4.53 0.54
C SER A 939 -19.05 6.02 0.66
N PRO A 940 -19.97 6.56 -0.16
CA PRO A 940 -20.44 7.92 0.01
C PRO A 940 -21.04 8.14 1.41
N ARG A 941 -20.69 9.25 2.08
CA ARG A 941 -21.07 9.55 3.46
C ARG A 941 -21.81 10.88 3.54
N LEU A 942 -22.98 10.86 4.18
CA LEU A 942 -23.72 12.06 4.53
C LEU A 942 -23.10 12.72 5.78
N VAL A 943 -22.84 14.02 5.69
CA VAL A 943 -22.30 14.86 6.76
C VAL A 943 -23.11 16.14 6.84
N THR A 944 -23.53 16.53 8.04
CA THR A 944 -24.20 17.81 8.28
C THR A 944 -23.19 18.85 8.71
N VAL A 945 -23.25 20.02 8.08
CA VAL A 945 -22.45 21.20 8.37
C VAL A 945 -23.35 22.27 8.94
N VAL A 946 -22.99 22.79 10.12
CA VAL A 946 -23.67 23.93 10.74
C VAL A 946 -22.61 25.00 10.95
N ALA A 947 -22.76 26.14 10.28
CA ALA A 947 -21.92 27.28 10.54
C ALA A 947 -22.21 27.79 11.96
N ARG A 948 -21.15 27.93 12.74
CA ARG A 948 -21.21 28.47 14.10
C ARG A 948 -20.18 29.59 14.22
N LYS A 949 -20.34 30.47 15.20
CA LYS A 949 -19.36 31.50 15.56
C LYS A 949 -19.24 31.55 17.08
N GLY A 950 -18.02 31.67 17.58
CA GLY A 950 -17.73 31.96 18.97
C GLY A 950 -18.16 33.37 19.35
N VAL A 951 -18.57 33.55 20.60
CA VAL A 951 -18.95 34.88 21.10
C VAL A 951 -17.71 35.78 21.29
N ASP A 952 -16.63 35.21 21.83
CA ASP A 952 -15.34 35.88 21.99
C ASP A 952 -14.24 34.83 21.77
N ALA A 953 -13.25 35.16 20.94
CA ALA A 953 -12.09 34.30 20.72
C ALA A 953 -11.18 34.23 21.96
N GLN A 954 -11.17 35.26 22.82
CA GLN A 954 -10.41 35.25 24.07
C GLN A 954 -11.20 34.58 25.19
N VAL A 955 -10.68 33.48 25.75
CA VAL A 955 -11.34 32.72 26.83
C VAL A 955 -10.63 32.84 28.18
N ALA A 956 -9.38 33.35 28.16
CA ALA A 956 -8.63 33.76 29.33
C ALA A 956 -7.56 34.80 28.96
N PRO A 957 -6.93 35.47 29.94
CA PRO A 957 -5.91 36.50 29.70
C PRO A 957 -4.72 36.04 28.85
N ASN A 958 -4.41 34.74 28.84
CA ASN A 958 -3.37 34.13 28.00
C ASN A 958 -3.90 33.07 27.02
N VAL A 959 -5.22 32.99 26.76
CA VAL A 959 -5.80 31.91 25.94
C VAL A 959 -6.75 32.47 24.89
N VAL A 960 -6.48 32.14 23.62
CA VAL A 960 -7.36 32.42 22.48
C VAL A 960 -7.75 31.14 21.74
N VAL A 961 -8.91 31.16 21.10
CA VAL A 961 -9.40 30.09 20.22
C VAL A 961 -9.26 30.57 18.77
N ALA A 962 -8.66 29.78 17.90
CA ALA A 962 -8.39 30.15 16.50
C ALA A 962 -9.07 29.22 15.49
N GLY A 963 -8.90 27.90 15.63
CA GLY A 963 -9.39 26.94 14.62
C GLY A 963 -10.87 26.53 14.75
N ASP A 964 -11.41 26.58 15.97
CA ASP A 964 -12.80 26.26 16.28
C ASP A 964 -13.62 27.51 16.64
N SER A 965 -13.12 28.70 16.38
CA SER A 965 -13.88 29.92 16.67
C SER A 965 -15.12 30.08 15.79
N PHE A 966 -15.27 29.22 14.78
CA PHE A 966 -16.38 29.19 13.87
C PHE A 966 -16.49 27.76 13.34
N GLY A 967 -17.71 27.19 13.36
CA GLY A 967 -17.99 25.77 13.13
C GLY A 967 -17.57 25.24 11.74
N THR A 968 -18.16 24.13 11.31
CA THR A 968 -17.87 23.64 9.96
C THR A 968 -18.43 24.60 8.92
N GLY A 969 -17.59 24.94 7.94
CA GLY A 969 -17.93 25.77 6.80
C GLY A 969 -18.29 24.95 5.56
N SER A 970 -18.70 25.62 4.48
CA SER A 970 -18.87 24.97 3.17
C SER A 970 -17.59 24.23 2.76
N PHE A 971 -17.70 22.92 2.54
CA PHE A 971 -16.56 22.10 2.08
C PHE A 971 -16.22 22.33 0.61
N VAL A 972 -17.14 22.94 -0.15
CA VAL A 972 -17.01 23.21 -1.59
C VAL A 972 -15.94 24.25 -1.89
N SER A 973 -15.69 25.19 -0.98
CA SER A 973 -14.77 26.31 -1.20
C SER A 973 -13.38 26.12 -0.56
N SER A 974 -13.23 25.23 0.43
CA SER A 974 -12.03 25.13 1.28
C SER A 974 -11.69 26.40 2.08
N SER A 975 -12.53 27.44 2.02
CA SER A 975 -12.28 28.77 2.60
C SER A 975 -12.00 28.74 4.10
N ARG A 976 -12.67 27.85 4.85
CA ARG A 976 -12.43 27.69 6.30
C ARG A 976 -10.97 27.31 6.61
N ALA A 977 -10.39 26.41 5.83
CA ALA A 977 -9.01 25.98 6.02
C ALA A 977 -8.04 27.14 5.72
N MET A 978 -8.32 27.92 4.67
CA MET A 978 -7.51 29.08 4.30
C MET A 978 -7.55 30.19 5.36
N VAL A 979 -8.71 30.47 5.96
CA VAL A 979 -8.83 31.44 7.07
C VAL A 979 -7.93 31.05 8.25
N GLY A 980 -7.91 29.76 8.60
CA GLY A 980 -7.06 29.26 9.66
C GLY A 980 -5.55 29.33 9.32
N LEU A 981 -5.18 28.93 8.10
CA LEU A 981 -3.77 28.86 7.67
C LEU A 981 -3.16 30.24 7.37
N LEU A 982 -3.92 31.13 6.72
CA LEU A 982 -3.45 32.42 6.23
C LEU A 982 -3.83 33.57 7.18
N GLY A 983 -5.03 33.55 7.74
CA GLY A 983 -5.49 34.56 8.69
C GLY A 983 -4.93 34.27 10.09
N HIS A 984 -5.57 33.37 10.82
CA HIS A 984 -5.33 33.18 12.25
C HIS A 984 -3.90 32.84 12.61
N ALA A 985 -3.24 31.96 11.84
CA ALA A 985 -1.85 31.64 12.09
C ALA A 985 -0.93 32.86 11.91
N CYS A 986 -1.21 33.72 10.93
CA CYS A 986 -0.45 34.95 10.70
C CYS A 986 -0.72 36.00 11.79
N ARG A 987 -1.94 36.09 12.35
CA ARG A 987 -2.22 37.01 13.47
C ARG A 987 -1.38 36.71 14.70
N VAL A 988 -0.95 35.46 14.91
CA VAL A 988 0.00 35.10 15.97
C VAL A 988 1.38 35.72 15.72
N ARG A 989 1.83 35.85 14.47
CA ARG A 989 3.05 36.61 14.14
C ARG A 989 2.89 38.09 14.52
N ASP A 990 1.77 38.71 14.13
CA ASP A 990 1.47 40.11 14.41
C ASP A 990 1.48 40.36 15.94
N TYR A 991 0.88 39.45 16.72
CA TYR A 991 0.96 39.47 18.18
C TYR A 991 2.41 39.51 18.69
N TRP A 992 3.29 38.66 18.16
CA TRP A 992 4.69 38.64 18.59
C TRP A 992 5.48 39.88 18.17
N GLN A 993 5.13 40.50 17.04
CA GLN A 993 5.70 41.78 16.60
C GLN A 993 5.33 42.89 17.57
N GLU A 994 4.04 43.04 17.90
CA GLU A 994 3.57 44.02 18.89
C GLU A 994 4.23 43.81 20.26
N ARG A 995 4.40 42.54 20.68
CA ARG A 995 5.09 42.20 21.93
C ARG A 995 6.57 42.59 21.91
N ALA A 996 7.24 42.49 20.76
CA ALA A 996 8.61 42.95 20.59
C ALA A 996 8.72 44.48 20.59
N GLU A 997 7.69 45.19 20.12
CA GLU A 997 7.57 46.65 20.14
C GLU A 997 7.19 47.23 21.51
N GLY A 998 6.93 46.36 22.51
CA GLY A 998 6.65 46.76 23.89
C GLY A 998 5.17 46.85 24.25
N ALA A 999 4.26 46.34 23.42
CA ALA A 999 2.83 46.32 23.72
C ALA A 999 2.53 45.51 25.01
N VAL A 1000 1.59 46.00 25.83
CA VAL A 1000 1.17 45.32 27.07
C VAL A 1000 0.53 43.97 26.72
N PRO A 1001 0.87 42.86 27.40
CA PRO A 1001 0.37 41.52 27.06
C PRO A 1001 -1.16 41.43 26.95
N ALA A 1002 -1.89 42.04 27.87
CA ALA A 1002 -3.35 42.02 27.90
C ALA A 1002 -3.97 42.70 26.67
N GLU A 1003 -3.40 43.83 26.22
CA GLU A 1003 -3.86 44.56 25.05
C GLU A 1003 -3.53 43.81 23.76
N ALA A 1004 -2.31 43.27 23.65
CA ALA A 1004 -1.88 42.50 22.49
C ALA A 1004 -2.73 41.23 22.30
N ILE A 1005 -3.08 40.52 23.37
CA ILE A 1005 -3.95 39.34 23.29
C ILE A 1005 -5.38 39.73 22.92
N ARG A 1006 -5.88 40.88 23.41
CA ARG A 1006 -7.18 41.41 23.01
C ARG A 1006 -7.21 41.71 21.51
N ARG A 1007 -6.21 42.42 20.99
CA ARG A 1007 -6.08 42.69 19.54
C ARG A 1007 -5.97 41.41 18.72
N LEU A 1008 -5.21 40.41 19.17
CA LEU A 1008 -5.15 39.10 18.52
C LEU A 1008 -6.54 38.45 18.42
N ALA A 1009 -7.30 38.46 19.52
CA ALA A 1009 -8.66 37.91 19.54
C ALA A 1009 -9.62 38.68 18.61
N ASP A 1010 -9.54 40.01 18.60
CA ASP A 1010 -10.36 40.87 17.73
C ASP A 1010 -10.03 40.60 16.25
N ARG A 1011 -8.75 40.45 15.89
CA ARG A 1011 -8.32 40.11 14.52
C ARG A 1011 -8.77 38.71 14.09
N ILE A 1012 -8.76 37.74 15.01
CA ILE A 1012 -9.32 36.40 14.76
C ILE A 1012 -10.83 36.50 14.48
N ASP A 1013 -11.54 37.35 15.22
CA ASP A 1013 -12.98 37.59 15.01
C ASP A 1013 -13.27 38.31 13.69
N GLU A 1014 -12.45 39.27 13.30
CA GLU A 1014 -12.51 39.95 12.00
C GLU A 1014 -12.34 38.96 10.84
N ASP A 1015 -11.28 38.15 10.87
CA ASP A 1015 -11.00 37.11 9.86
C ASP A 1015 -12.17 36.11 9.76
N THR A 1016 -12.72 35.72 10.92
CA THR A 1016 -13.90 34.84 11.02
C THR A 1016 -15.15 35.48 10.43
N THR A 1017 -15.37 36.77 10.68
CA THR A 1017 -16.54 37.51 10.20
C THR A 1017 -16.48 37.73 8.69
N ALA A 1018 -15.29 38.02 8.15
CA ALA A 1018 -15.04 38.09 6.71
C ALA A 1018 -15.40 36.77 6.01
N TYR A 1019 -14.95 35.65 6.58
CA TYR A 1019 -15.29 34.31 6.12
C TYR A 1019 -16.80 34.05 6.07
N LEU A 1020 -17.53 34.39 7.14
CA LEU A 1020 -18.97 34.19 7.21
C LEU A 1020 -19.73 35.02 6.16
N ARG A 1021 -19.29 36.27 5.93
CA ARG A 1021 -19.87 37.16 4.92
C ARG A 1021 -19.73 36.58 3.51
N ILE A 1022 -18.54 36.09 3.16
CA ILE A 1022 -18.27 35.50 1.83
C ILE A 1022 -18.99 34.16 1.67
N SER A 1023 -19.03 33.36 2.73
CA SER A 1023 -19.69 32.04 2.70
C SER A 1023 -21.22 32.12 2.69
N GLN A 1024 -21.82 33.29 2.90
CA GLN A 1024 -23.27 33.47 2.89
C GLN A 1024 -23.91 33.02 1.56
N ALA A 1025 -23.24 33.27 0.44
CA ALA A 1025 -23.69 32.85 -0.89
C ALA A 1025 -23.72 31.31 -1.05
N ASP A 1026 -22.90 30.58 -0.29
CA ASP A 1026 -22.88 29.11 -0.31
C ASP A 1026 -24.12 28.49 0.36
N PHE A 1027 -24.92 29.27 1.09
CA PHE A 1027 -26.17 28.81 1.72
C PHE A 1027 -27.44 29.37 1.06
N ALA A 1028 -27.31 30.25 0.06
CA ALA A 1028 -28.45 30.88 -0.62
C ALA A 1028 -29.37 29.86 -1.33
N GLN A 1029 -30.67 30.16 -1.41
CA GLN A 1029 -31.70 29.35 -2.07
C GLN A 1029 -32.63 30.27 -2.89
N PRO A 1030 -33.34 29.75 -3.92
CA PRO A 1030 -34.21 30.59 -4.74
C PRO A 1030 -35.43 31.09 -3.96
N THR A 1031 -35.87 32.31 -4.29
CA THR A 1031 -37.07 32.93 -3.71
C THR A 1031 -38.33 32.13 -4.08
N ALA A 1032 -39.13 31.77 -3.07
CA ALA A 1032 -40.31 30.94 -3.26
C ALA A 1032 -41.42 31.73 -4.00
N ARG A 1033 -41.99 31.17 -5.08
CA ARG A 1033 -43.06 31.85 -5.84
C ARG A 1033 -44.46 31.75 -5.22
N ARG A 1034 -44.79 30.73 -4.39
CA ARG A 1034 -46.20 30.40 -4.04
C ARG A 1034 -46.50 29.76 -2.66
N ALA A 1035 -45.55 29.56 -1.74
CA ALA A 1035 -45.80 28.83 -0.48
C ALA A 1035 -45.69 29.70 0.78
N ASP A 1036 -46.44 29.37 1.85
CA ASP A 1036 -46.24 29.93 3.20
C ASP A 1036 -44.80 29.61 3.67
N PRO A 1037 -43.92 30.63 3.82
CA PRO A 1037 -42.53 30.43 4.19
C PRO A 1037 -42.35 29.66 5.52
N ALA A 1038 -43.26 29.88 6.48
CA ALA A 1038 -43.16 29.26 7.82
C ALA A 1038 -43.60 27.79 7.83
N ALA A 1039 -44.64 27.43 7.08
CA ALA A 1039 -45.00 26.02 6.86
C ALA A 1039 -43.90 25.26 6.11
N ARG A 1040 -43.30 25.89 5.08
CA ARG A 1040 -42.20 25.32 4.31
C ARG A 1040 -40.99 25.02 5.19
N GLU A 1041 -40.51 26.00 5.97
CA GLU A 1041 -39.34 25.79 6.85
C GLU A 1041 -39.59 24.68 7.89
N ARG A 1042 -40.80 24.59 8.46
CA ARG A 1042 -41.17 23.48 9.36
C ARG A 1042 -41.08 22.12 8.67
N ALA A 1043 -41.50 22.01 7.41
CA ALA A 1043 -41.41 20.77 6.66
C ALA A 1043 -39.96 20.38 6.30
N LEU A 1044 -39.11 21.36 5.97
CA LEU A 1044 -37.68 21.16 5.70
C LEU A 1044 -36.93 20.76 6.97
N GLU A 1045 -37.20 21.40 8.11
CA GLU A 1045 -36.60 21.03 9.39
C GLU A 1045 -37.00 19.60 9.81
N GLN A 1046 -38.25 19.20 9.59
CA GLN A 1046 -38.65 17.80 9.76
C GLN A 1046 -37.88 16.83 8.86
N ALA A 1047 -37.59 17.20 7.61
CA ALA A 1047 -36.78 16.39 6.70
C ALA A 1047 -35.32 16.26 7.19
N ARG A 1048 -34.71 17.38 7.62
CA ARG A 1048 -33.36 17.40 8.23
C ARG A 1048 -33.32 16.55 9.51
N GLN A 1049 -34.29 16.70 10.40
CA GLN A 1049 -34.40 15.91 11.63
C GLN A 1049 -34.57 14.42 11.33
N HIS A 1050 -35.38 14.08 10.32
CA HIS A 1050 -35.53 12.70 9.87
C HIS A 1050 -34.20 12.11 9.40
N ARG A 1051 -33.42 12.81 8.56
CA ARG A 1051 -32.09 12.37 8.13
C ARG A 1051 -31.15 12.13 9.32
N ARG A 1052 -31.10 13.08 10.27
CA ARG A 1052 -30.26 12.99 11.49
C ARG A 1052 -30.66 11.85 12.43
N ALA A 1053 -31.94 11.51 12.48
CA ALA A 1053 -32.44 10.44 13.34
C ALA A 1053 -32.07 9.04 12.84
N ILE A 1054 -31.77 8.88 11.55
CA ILE A 1054 -31.42 7.59 10.92
C ILE A 1054 -29.93 7.28 11.06
N ALA A 1055 -29.08 8.31 11.07
CA ALA A 1055 -27.63 8.20 11.24
C ALA A 1055 -27.16 9.08 12.40
N ARG A 1056 -27.00 8.50 13.60
CA ARG A 1056 -26.19 9.14 14.65
C ARG A 1056 -24.73 8.99 14.24
N PHE A 1057 -24.23 9.99 13.52
CA PHE A 1057 -22.82 10.18 13.29
C PHE A 1057 -22.11 10.25 14.64
N ASP A 1058 -21.32 9.23 14.98
CA ASP A 1058 -20.31 9.30 16.02
C ASP A 1058 -18.94 9.45 15.32
N PRO A 1059 -18.39 10.66 15.25
CA PRO A 1059 -17.10 10.90 14.62
C PRO A 1059 -15.94 10.13 15.28
N ARG A 1060 -16.15 9.52 16.44
CA ARG A 1060 -15.15 8.75 17.19
C ARG A 1060 -15.02 7.30 16.71
N ASP A 1061 -16.02 6.77 15.99
CA ASP A 1061 -16.16 5.32 15.78
C ASP A 1061 -16.24 4.85 14.31
N ASP A 1062 -16.58 5.73 13.36
CA ASP A 1062 -17.20 5.27 12.12
C ASP A 1062 -16.41 5.55 10.83
N TRP A 1063 -15.22 6.13 10.96
CA TRP A 1063 -14.37 6.53 9.82
C TRP A 1063 -13.66 5.35 9.12
N SER A 1064 -13.69 4.13 9.67
CA SER A 1064 -12.97 2.97 9.12
C SER A 1064 -13.85 1.79 8.67
N ARG A 1065 -15.17 1.96 8.54
CA ARG A 1065 -16.09 0.82 8.29
C ARG A 1065 -16.99 1.00 7.07
N LEU A 1066 -16.41 0.84 5.88
CA LEU A 1066 -16.90 0.03 4.74
C LEU A 1066 -16.15 0.47 3.48
N GLN A 1067 -15.40 -0.45 2.88
CA GLN A 1067 -14.88 -0.30 1.52
C GLN A 1067 -15.88 -0.98 0.57
N VAL A 1068 -16.32 -0.28 -0.48
CA VAL A 1068 -17.14 -0.86 -1.54
C VAL A 1068 -16.19 -1.31 -2.64
N PHE A 1069 -16.02 -2.62 -2.80
CA PHE A 1069 -15.17 -3.19 -3.84
C PHE A 1069 -15.97 -3.40 -5.15
N PRO A 1070 -15.31 -3.42 -6.32
CA PRO A 1070 -15.99 -3.58 -7.60
C PRO A 1070 -16.55 -5.00 -7.77
N GLY A 1071 -17.79 -5.10 -8.21
CA GLY A 1071 -18.33 -6.31 -8.85
C GLY A 1071 -18.88 -7.43 -7.96
N ARG A 1072 -18.70 -7.39 -6.62
CA ARG A 1072 -19.49 -8.20 -5.66
C ARG A 1072 -19.67 -7.45 -4.35
N LEU A 1073 -20.91 -7.35 -3.91
CA LEU A 1073 -21.33 -6.78 -2.63
C LEU A 1073 -20.78 -7.69 -1.50
N TYR A 1074 -19.70 -7.29 -0.80
CA TYR A 1074 -19.34 -7.94 0.47
C TYR A 1074 -19.70 -7.00 1.62
N MET A 1075 -20.91 -7.19 2.15
CA MET A 1075 -21.29 -6.71 3.46
C MET A 1075 -21.17 -7.90 4.43
N PRO A 1076 -20.76 -7.74 5.70
CA PRO A 1076 -21.22 -8.69 6.72
C PRO A 1076 -22.74 -8.72 6.61
N GLY A 1077 -23.30 -9.87 6.23
CA GLY A 1077 -24.58 -9.98 5.50
C GLY A 1077 -25.66 -9.01 5.95
N LEU A 1078 -25.85 -7.93 5.20
CA LEU A 1078 -27.15 -7.27 5.14
C LEU A 1078 -27.97 -8.05 4.11
N PRO A 1079 -29.27 -8.31 4.36
CA PRO A 1079 -30.12 -9.06 3.45
C PRO A 1079 -30.18 -8.37 2.09
N GLU A 1080 -30.17 -9.18 1.03
CA GLU A 1080 -30.33 -8.70 -0.34
C GLU A 1080 -31.71 -8.04 -0.47
N ILE A 1081 -31.74 -6.76 -0.82
CA ILE A 1081 -32.99 -6.00 -0.94
C ILE A 1081 -33.52 -6.25 -2.33
N SER A 1082 -34.66 -6.94 -2.42
CA SER A 1082 -35.32 -7.25 -3.70
C SER A 1082 -35.65 -5.97 -4.47
N GLU A 1083 -35.42 -5.99 -5.79
CA GLU A 1083 -35.78 -4.89 -6.70
C GLU A 1083 -37.27 -4.87 -7.03
N LEU A 1084 -38.01 -5.91 -6.62
CA LEU A 1084 -39.45 -6.00 -6.80
C LEU A 1084 -40.19 -5.19 -5.71
N PRO A 1085 -41.27 -4.47 -6.05
CA PRO A 1085 -42.18 -3.88 -5.07
C PRO A 1085 -42.63 -4.89 -3.98
N PRO A 1086 -42.86 -4.46 -2.72
CA PRO A 1086 -43.20 -5.36 -1.61
C PRO A 1086 -44.43 -6.25 -1.84
N GLU A 1087 -45.33 -5.86 -2.75
CA GLU A 1087 -46.49 -6.66 -3.15
C GLU A 1087 -46.12 -7.84 -4.06
N LEU A 1088 -45.01 -7.74 -4.79
CA LEU A 1088 -44.56 -8.71 -5.81
C LEU A 1088 -43.46 -9.67 -5.30
N GLN A 1089 -42.96 -9.49 -4.08
CA GLN A 1089 -41.94 -10.34 -3.46
C GLN A 1089 -42.53 -11.69 -2.97
N SER A 1090 -41.76 -12.78 -2.98
CA SER A 1090 -42.18 -14.09 -2.43
C SER A 1090 -42.29 -14.08 -0.90
N PRO A 1091 -43.05 -14.99 -0.25
CA PRO A 1091 -43.18 -15.03 1.22
C PRO A 1091 -41.86 -15.23 1.99
N ALA A 1092 -40.83 -15.81 1.36
CA ALA A 1092 -39.48 -15.97 1.92
C ALA A 1092 -38.67 -14.67 1.82
N GLU A 1093 -38.70 -14.00 0.67
CA GLU A 1093 -38.12 -12.65 0.49
C GLU A 1093 -38.79 -11.63 1.43
N ARG A 1094 -40.10 -11.76 1.66
CA ARG A 1094 -40.89 -10.94 2.59
C ARG A 1094 -40.50 -11.09 4.06
N ARG A 1095 -39.79 -12.15 4.46
CA ARG A 1095 -39.32 -12.40 5.84
C ARG A 1095 -37.85 -12.03 6.06
N GLY A 1096 -37.09 -11.74 4.99
CA GLY A 1096 -35.65 -11.48 5.07
C GLY A 1096 -34.80 -12.75 5.28
N ASP A 1097 -35.39 -13.94 5.07
CA ASP A 1097 -34.67 -15.21 5.09
C ASP A 1097 -33.97 -15.38 3.74
N ALA A 1098 -32.64 -15.34 3.73
CA ALA A 1098 -31.86 -15.55 2.52
C ALA A 1098 -32.15 -16.94 1.93
N PRO A 1099 -32.40 -17.09 0.61
CA PRO A 1099 -32.56 -18.41 0.02
C PRO A 1099 -31.23 -19.17 0.13
N ALA A 1100 -31.30 -20.45 0.52
CA ALA A 1100 -30.19 -21.37 0.34
C ALA A 1100 -29.83 -21.38 -1.17
N ARG A 1101 -28.55 -21.18 -1.48
CA ARG A 1101 -28.03 -21.09 -2.85
C ARG A 1101 -28.55 -22.23 -3.73
N PRO A 1102 -29.08 -21.96 -4.94
CA PRO A 1102 -29.20 -23.00 -5.94
C PRO A 1102 -27.81 -23.30 -6.55
N GLU A 1103 -27.52 -24.58 -6.75
CA GLU A 1103 -26.33 -25.07 -7.46
C GLU A 1103 -26.27 -24.51 -8.90
N PRO A 1104 -25.06 -24.29 -9.45
CA PRO A 1104 -24.92 -23.73 -10.79
C PRO A 1104 -25.35 -24.74 -11.86
N ALA A 1105 -26.47 -24.45 -12.53
CA ALA A 1105 -26.87 -25.14 -13.75
C ALA A 1105 -25.88 -24.85 -14.88
N VAL A 1106 -25.38 -25.91 -15.49
CA VAL A 1106 -24.53 -25.92 -16.69
C VAL A 1106 -25.36 -25.42 -17.88
N ALA A 1107 -25.01 -24.25 -18.43
CA ALA A 1107 -25.64 -23.73 -19.64
C ALA A 1107 -24.96 -24.34 -20.88
N GLY A 1108 -25.71 -25.18 -21.59
CA GLY A 1108 -25.43 -25.61 -22.94
C GLY A 1108 -25.60 -24.50 -23.98
N ARG A 1109 -25.02 -24.77 -25.14
CA ARG A 1109 -24.97 -23.97 -26.38
C ARG A 1109 -26.33 -23.40 -26.83
N SER A 1110 -26.32 -22.12 -27.19
CA SER A 1110 -26.80 -21.59 -28.49
C SER A 1110 -26.33 -20.16 -28.66
#